data_AF-A0A4P5VJF8-F1
#
_entry.id   AF-A0A4P5VJF8-F1
#
_cell.length_a   1.000
_cell.length_b   1.000
_cell.length_c   1.000
_cell.angle_alpha   90.00
_cell.angle_beta   90.00
_cell.angle_gamma   90.00
#
_symmetry.space_group_name_H-M   'P 1'
#
loop_
_entity.id
_entity.type
_entity.pdbx_description
1 polymer ?
#
loop_
_entity_poly.entity_id
_entity_poly.type
_entity_poly.pdbx_seq_one_letter_code
_entity_poly.pdbx_strand_id
1 'polypeptide(L)'
;MTQQLLQQLQALPDGWPLVAVDGNKRAYHKAWQTNPLTKEEVAVEIRAGRAVAVGVIAGPISGLLFVDHDGITATTQLERLGIPLRDLPKSLAMTSGRDGRFQIIYRVPQEFWPALRGRRFWHTGNPDPATGKPTKVIGVDGKAEQIDFRWAGHYSVVIGAHPETTGYRWLNGRGPTEQALADAPTALIELLLDQPEPEPEQLPLITSDNRPASPPPVDGPLPLLDFISRTSRDLIDSGGTPGSWNDDQLALALDLRGTEAWIRAQGHTPDLTASQAFALHIQAARVKARDFDERKAWHRFDGAEARSPRPSTPEGKLNDRLRYHTRTQRPVLPPPLTAQQQASQANHSEPPDSSPQQSTQQAYAPSLAKPQKLEAAELLFMLRHQSQDGQRIRWNVFHQQVEVDGAPLEGAERFYLSLADQGFKVSKELAVDALVQVAREHPYDPVTLYLEHVAATVQPAYIDGLATAYLRPGDAAHGQPTLYDHMLRCTLIGAVRRAFEPGTKHDTTCILSGDQGARKSSFWSVLGGPFFSDSLGDLSSKDDLLKLHRSWIMEWAELDHVTSRKHAGQIKSFLTTQSDLFRAPYGKAVEHTPRRGIIVGSTNRTEGFLVDDTGNRRFWVIPTTRHEAEPIDTGTLAAERDAIWSAAVHAHRAGEPNYLPLDLSMQVNRENEAYQVSNPWREPIEAWLRSPANFHRVITSELLLTEAVLKPIGQQTRADQMQVGNIMREVGWAKRRATVEGRLKWVFFQPR
;
A
#
# COMPACT_ATOMS: atom_id res chain seq x y z
N MET A 1 41.49 28.53 8.61
CA MET A 1 40.30 27.90 8.00
C MET A 1 39.72 28.72 6.85
N THR A 2 39.37 29.99 7.03
CA THR A 2 38.76 30.84 5.98
C THR A 2 39.58 30.94 4.70
N GLN A 3 40.89 31.20 4.78
CA GLN A 3 41.76 31.31 3.60
C GLN A 3 41.91 29.99 2.84
N GLN A 4 41.96 28.87 3.56
CA GLN A 4 42.01 27.53 2.98
C GLN A 4 40.71 27.18 2.24
N LEU A 5 39.56 27.53 2.82
CA LEU A 5 38.26 27.32 2.18
C LEU A 5 38.10 28.18 0.92
N LEU A 6 38.58 29.43 0.95
CA LEU A 6 38.61 30.29 -0.24
C LEU A 6 39.49 29.70 -1.36
N GLN A 7 40.64 29.10 -1.01
CA GLN A 7 41.50 28.43 -1.99
C GLN A 7 40.80 27.19 -2.58
N GLN A 8 40.15 26.38 -1.74
CA GLN A 8 39.37 25.22 -2.18
C GLN A 8 38.20 25.62 -3.09
N LEU A 9 37.53 26.74 -2.80
CA LEU A 9 36.45 27.29 -3.61
C LEU A 9 36.94 27.68 -5.02
N GLN A 10 38.12 28.28 -5.11
CA GLN A 10 38.70 28.63 -6.41
C GLN A 10 39.04 27.41 -7.26
N ALA A 11 39.42 26.29 -6.63
CA ALA A 11 39.74 25.03 -7.30
C ALA A 11 38.51 24.24 -7.79
N LEU A 12 37.28 24.65 -7.45
CA LEU A 12 36.07 24.04 -8.02
C LEU A 12 35.91 24.41 -9.49
N PRO A 13 35.28 23.57 -10.33
CA PRO A 13 35.00 23.92 -11.72
C PRO A 13 34.15 25.20 -11.85
N ASP A 14 34.43 25.99 -12.89
CA ASP A 14 33.63 27.16 -13.23
C ASP A 14 32.25 26.71 -13.76
N GLY A 15 31.21 27.46 -13.41
CA GLY A 15 29.83 27.16 -13.82
C GLY A 15 29.11 26.11 -12.96
N TRP A 16 29.77 25.55 -11.93
CA TRP A 16 29.05 24.73 -10.95
C TRP A 16 28.10 25.61 -10.12
N PRO A 17 26.82 25.24 -9.98
CA PRO A 17 25.86 25.99 -9.17
C PRO A 17 26.16 25.76 -7.67
N LEU A 18 26.62 26.81 -6.98
CA LEU A 18 27.12 26.70 -5.61
C LEU A 18 26.09 27.10 -4.56
N VAL A 19 26.28 26.57 -3.36
CA VAL A 19 25.47 26.84 -2.17
C VAL A 19 26.40 27.16 -1.01
N ALA A 20 26.18 28.29 -0.35
CA ALA A 20 26.84 28.63 0.91
C ALA A 20 26.20 27.87 2.09
N VAL A 21 27.03 27.19 2.90
CA VAL A 21 26.57 26.25 3.92
C VAL A 21 27.09 26.61 5.32
N ASP A 22 26.20 26.56 6.31
CA ASP A 22 26.51 26.86 7.71
C ASP A 22 27.17 25.68 8.47
N GLY A 23 27.46 25.88 9.76
CA GLY A 23 28.08 24.87 10.64
C GLY A 23 27.23 23.63 10.90
N ASN A 24 25.95 23.63 10.53
CA ASN A 24 25.03 22.49 10.67
C ASN A 24 24.77 21.80 9.32
N LYS A 25 25.59 22.09 8.30
CA LYS A 25 25.46 21.58 6.93
C LYS A 25 24.20 22.07 6.21
N ARG A 26 23.62 23.22 6.58
CA ARG A 26 22.41 23.76 5.97
C ARG A 26 22.69 24.96 5.09
N ALA A 27 22.04 24.99 3.93
CA ALA A 27 21.91 26.20 3.12
C ALA A 27 20.95 27.17 3.83
N TYR A 28 21.36 28.43 3.95
CA TYR A 28 20.56 29.46 4.65
C TYR A 28 20.01 30.55 3.72
N HIS A 29 20.43 30.59 2.46
CA HIS A 29 19.86 31.51 1.48
C HIS A 29 18.58 30.94 0.88
N LYS A 30 17.62 31.81 0.58
CA LYS A 30 16.30 31.43 0.07
C LYS A 30 16.39 30.90 -1.36
N ALA A 31 15.53 29.92 -1.68
CA ALA A 31 15.37 29.35 -3.02
C ALA A 31 16.70 28.89 -3.67
N TRP A 32 17.63 28.38 -2.86
CA TRP A 32 18.93 27.91 -3.33
C TRP A 32 18.81 26.90 -4.49
N GLN A 33 17.74 26.11 -4.53
CA GLN A 33 17.46 25.10 -5.58
C GLN A 33 17.37 25.70 -6.99
N THR A 34 16.91 26.95 -7.11
CA THR A 34 16.69 27.64 -8.38
C THR A 34 17.54 28.89 -8.53
N ASN A 35 18.27 29.31 -7.48
CA ASN A 35 19.08 30.51 -7.45
C ASN A 35 20.46 30.21 -6.83
N PRO A 36 21.37 29.56 -7.59
CA PRO A 36 22.71 29.24 -7.11
C PRO A 36 23.58 30.48 -6.98
N LEU A 37 24.53 30.44 -6.05
CA LEU A 37 25.51 31.49 -5.85
C LEU A 37 26.73 31.31 -6.77
N THR A 38 27.34 32.43 -7.15
CA THR A 38 28.65 32.43 -7.83
C THR A 38 29.79 32.18 -6.83
N LYS A 39 30.99 31.89 -7.32
CA LYS A 39 32.19 31.77 -6.46
C LYS A 39 32.44 33.06 -5.68
N GLU A 40 32.20 34.22 -6.29
CA GLU A 40 32.40 35.53 -5.69
C GLU A 40 31.43 35.74 -4.54
N GLU A 41 30.15 35.42 -4.74
CA GLU A 41 29.11 35.53 -3.71
C GLU A 41 29.36 34.57 -2.54
N VAL A 42 29.71 33.31 -2.82
CA VAL A 42 30.10 32.36 -1.77
C VAL A 42 31.35 32.85 -1.03
N ALA A 43 32.31 33.45 -1.72
CA ALA A 43 33.49 34.01 -1.08
C ALA A 43 33.16 35.19 -0.15
N VAL A 44 32.14 36.00 -0.46
CA VAL A 44 31.62 37.04 0.46
C VAL A 44 31.06 36.40 1.72
N GLU A 45 30.26 35.35 1.59
CA GLU A 45 29.67 34.62 2.72
C GLU A 45 30.73 33.94 3.62
N ILE A 46 31.79 33.38 3.01
CA ILE A 46 32.92 32.78 3.73
C ILE A 46 33.70 33.86 4.50
N ARG A 47 34.01 35.00 3.86
CA ARG A 47 34.72 36.10 4.52
C ARG A 47 33.91 36.70 5.66
N ALA A 48 32.59 36.73 5.51
CA ALA A 48 31.67 37.16 6.57
C ALA A 48 31.52 36.14 7.71
N GLY A 49 32.14 34.96 7.61
CA GLY A 49 32.06 33.90 8.62
C GLY A 49 30.72 33.19 8.69
N ARG A 50 29.80 33.48 7.76
CA ARG A 50 28.46 32.85 7.70
C ARG A 50 28.51 31.49 7.02
N ALA A 51 29.36 31.34 6.01
CA ALA A 51 29.62 30.06 5.36
C ALA A 51 30.90 29.42 5.91
N VAL A 52 30.80 28.16 6.32
CA VAL A 52 31.94 27.35 6.76
C VAL A 52 32.19 26.13 5.86
N ALA A 53 31.29 25.88 4.91
CA ALA A 53 31.41 24.88 3.87
C ALA A 53 30.71 25.32 2.58
N VAL A 54 30.98 24.62 1.47
CA VAL A 54 30.38 24.90 0.17
C VAL A 54 29.74 23.63 -0.40
N GLY A 55 28.48 23.76 -0.79
CA GLY A 55 27.72 22.74 -1.50
C GLY A 55 27.62 23.00 -2.99
N VAL A 56 27.35 21.95 -3.75
CA VAL A 56 27.07 21.99 -5.19
C VAL A 56 25.69 21.41 -5.42
N ILE A 57 24.85 22.11 -6.17
CA ILE A 57 23.49 21.68 -6.48
C ILE A 57 23.52 20.51 -7.45
N ALA A 58 22.75 19.47 -7.17
CA ALA A 58 22.57 18.32 -8.03
C ALA A 58 21.36 18.49 -8.97
N GLY A 59 21.30 17.71 -10.04
CA GLY A 59 20.16 17.70 -10.96
C GLY A 59 20.33 18.58 -12.20
N PRO A 60 19.22 18.89 -12.90
CA PRO A 60 19.25 19.51 -14.23
C PRO A 60 20.01 20.85 -14.30
N ILE A 61 20.11 21.59 -13.19
CA ILE A 61 20.84 22.86 -13.14
C ILE A 61 22.36 22.68 -13.24
N SER A 62 22.90 21.56 -12.76
CA SER A 62 24.33 21.22 -12.85
C SER A 62 24.64 20.12 -13.85
N GLY A 63 23.64 19.29 -14.18
CA GLY A 63 23.83 18.03 -14.88
C GLY A 63 24.51 16.96 -14.03
N LEU A 64 24.63 17.15 -12.71
CA LEU A 64 25.41 16.28 -11.83
C LEU A 64 24.52 15.39 -10.95
N LEU A 65 24.89 14.12 -10.90
CA LEU A 65 24.35 13.11 -9.98
C LEU A 65 25.38 12.83 -8.89
N PHE A 66 24.98 12.87 -7.63
CA PHE A 66 25.84 12.52 -6.51
C PHE A 66 25.43 11.17 -5.93
N VAL A 67 26.35 10.22 -5.92
CA VAL A 67 26.24 8.95 -5.20
C VAL A 67 26.87 9.14 -3.83
N ASP A 68 26.06 9.34 -2.79
CA ASP A 68 26.49 9.51 -1.41
C ASP A 68 26.44 8.19 -0.66
N HIS A 69 27.62 7.62 -0.47
CA HIS A 69 27.88 6.34 0.19
C HIS A 69 28.19 6.61 1.66
N ASP A 70 27.23 6.29 2.52
CA ASP A 70 27.17 6.74 3.90
C ASP A 70 27.61 5.67 4.91
N GLY A 71 28.67 4.91 4.62
CA GLY A 71 29.33 3.99 5.56
C GLY A 71 29.59 2.61 4.98
N ILE A 72 30.25 1.73 5.73
CA ILE A 72 30.81 0.47 5.18
C ILE A 72 29.71 -0.42 4.57
N THR A 73 28.55 -0.50 5.22
CA THR A 73 27.42 -1.35 4.78
C THR A 73 26.71 -0.84 3.53
N ALA A 74 26.91 0.41 3.13
CA ALA A 74 26.42 0.94 1.86
C ALA A 74 27.03 0.22 0.64
N THR A 75 28.21 -0.39 0.81
CA THR A 75 28.84 -1.23 -0.23
C THR A 75 27.99 -2.46 -0.53
N THR A 76 27.50 -3.13 0.51
CA THR A 76 26.61 -4.30 0.37
C THR A 76 25.28 -3.91 -0.28
N GLN A 77 24.81 -2.68 -0.07
CA GLN A 77 23.60 -2.19 -0.75
C GLN A 77 23.83 -1.95 -2.24
N LEU A 78 24.94 -1.33 -2.63
CA LEU A 78 25.34 -1.20 -4.03
C LEU A 78 25.43 -2.58 -4.72
N GLU A 79 25.98 -3.58 -4.05
CA GLU A 79 26.01 -4.96 -4.56
C GLU A 79 24.60 -5.56 -4.75
N ARG A 80 23.68 -5.36 -3.79
CA ARG A 80 22.29 -5.82 -3.88
C ARG A 80 21.49 -5.17 -4.99
N LEU A 81 21.83 -3.93 -5.34
CA LEU A 81 21.24 -3.21 -6.47
C LEU A 81 21.81 -3.67 -7.82
N GLY A 82 22.77 -4.61 -7.83
CA GLY A 82 23.43 -5.07 -9.04
C GLY A 82 24.47 -4.08 -9.58
N ILE A 83 24.92 -3.12 -8.76
CA ILE A 83 25.87 -2.07 -9.15
C ILE A 83 27.03 -2.07 -8.16
N PRO A 84 27.84 -3.13 -8.11
CA PRO A 84 28.92 -3.22 -7.14
C PRO A 84 29.91 -2.07 -7.35
N LEU A 85 30.46 -1.52 -6.26
CA LEU A 85 31.33 -0.34 -6.29
C LEU A 85 32.53 -0.49 -7.25
N ARG A 86 33.03 -1.72 -7.44
CA ARG A 86 34.13 -2.04 -8.36
C ARG A 86 33.80 -1.84 -9.84
N ASP A 87 32.52 -1.90 -10.21
CA ASP A 87 32.06 -1.78 -11.59
C ASP A 87 31.69 -0.33 -11.94
N LEU A 88 31.67 0.57 -10.94
CA LEU A 88 31.43 1.99 -11.15
C LEU A 88 32.65 2.68 -11.77
N PRO A 89 32.47 3.50 -12.82
CA PRO A 89 33.58 4.20 -13.45
C PRO A 89 34.22 5.19 -12.49
N LYS A 90 35.55 5.32 -12.56
CA LYS A 90 36.28 6.31 -11.75
C LYS A 90 35.86 7.72 -12.16
N SER A 91 35.41 8.51 -11.20
CA SER A 91 34.97 9.90 -11.36
C SER A 91 35.32 10.73 -10.12
N LEU A 92 35.03 12.02 -10.12
CA LEU A 92 35.29 12.91 -8.97
C LEU A 92 34.70 12.32 -7.69
N ALA A 93 35.50 12.26 -6.62
CA ALA A 93 35.06 11.65 -5.38
C ALA A 93 35.67 12.33 -4.15
N MET A 94 34.89 12.43 -3.08
CA MET A 94 35.27 13.13 -1.85
C MET A 94 34.80 12.35 -0.64
N THR A 95 35.40 12.63 0.51
CA THR A 95 35.01 12.04 1.79
C THR A 95 34.89 13.13 2.84
N SER A 96 34.00 12.93 3.80
CA SER A 96 33.99 13.69 5.05
C SER A 96 35.10 13.26 6.01
N GLY A 97 35.82 12.18 5.71
CA GLY A 97 36.86 11.61 6.57
C GLY A 97 36.32 10.68 7.66
N ARG A 98 35.01 10.40 7.69
CA ARG A 98 34.46 9.28 8.46
C ARG A 98 34.75 7.96 7.77
N ASP A 99 34.93 6.92 8.56
CA ASP A 99 35.25 5.59 8.02
C ASP A 99 34.13 5.08 7.09
N GLY A 100 34.53 4.47 5.98
CA GLY A 100 33.62 3.98 4.95
C GLY A 100 32.76 5.02 4.20
N ARG A 101 32.80 6.33 4.54
CA ARG A 101 31.96 7.36 3.89
C ARG A 101 32.65 8.06 2.73
N PHE A 102 32.00 8.12 1.58
CA PHE A 102 32.45 8.92 0.45
C PHE A 102 31.31 9.28 -0.49
N GLN A 103 31.52 10.28 -1.33
CA GLN A 103 30.60 10.67 -2.41
C GLN A 103 31.32 10.53 -3.74
N ILE A 104 30.62 10.05 -4.76
CA ILE A 104 31.08 10.06 -6.16
C ILE A 104 30.16 10.96 -6.98
N ILE A 105 30.72 11.83 -7.83
CA ILE A 105 29.98 12.70 -8.73
C ILE A 105 30.02 12.12 -10.13
N TYR A 106 28.88 12.03 -10.78
CA TYR A 106 28.77 11.68 -12.20
C TYR A 106 28.05 12.77 -12.98
N ARG A 107 28.36 12.89 -14.26
CA ARG A 107 27.56 13.66 -15.22
C ARG A 107 26.42 12.78 -15.72
N VAL A 108 25.20 13.29 -15.74
CA VAL A 108 24.08 12.58 -16.39
C VAL A 108 23.99 13.03 -17.84
N PRO A 109 24.04 12.12 -18.83
CA PRO A 109 23.91 12.47 -20.24
C PRO A 109 22.58 13.19 -20.54
N GLN A 110 22.62 14.21 -21.41
CA GLN A 110 21.49 15.12 -21.64
C GLN A 110 20.24 14.41 -22.16
N GLU A 111 20.39 13.30 -22.89
CA GLU A 111 19.30 12.49 -23.40
C GLU A 111 18.38 11.93 -22.30
N PHE A 112 18.90 11.74 -21.07
CA PHE A 112 18.12 11.24 -19.94
C PHE A 112 17.41 12.36 -19.15
N TRP A 113 17.75 13.64 -19.37
CA TRP A 113 17.20 14.74 -18.59
C TRP A 113 15.67 14.89 -18.72
N PRO A 114 15.05 14.69 -19.90
CA PRO A 114 13.59 14.70 -20.01
C PRO A 114 12.92 13.58 -19.22
N ALA A 115 13.51 12.39 -19.18
CA ALA A 115 12.97 11.23 -18.47
C ALA A 115 13.19 11.32 -16.94
N LEU A 116 14.27 12.00 -16.55
CA LEU A 116 14.54 12.35 -15.15
C LEU A 116 13.86 13.67 -14.73
N ARG A 117 13.01 14.26 -15.57
CA ARG A 117 12.31 15.51 -15.25
C ARG A 117 11.41 15.29 -14.04
N GLY A 118 11.61 16.12 -13.02
CA GLY A 118 10.88 16.04 -11.75
C GLY A 118 11.52 15.08 -10.74
N ARG A 119 12.29 14.06 -11.15
CA ARG A 119 12.96 13.13 -10.24
C ARG A 119 13.88 13.89 -9.28
N ARG A 120 13.79 13.63 -7.98
CA ARG A 120 14.57 14.38 -6.98
C ARG A 120 15.76 13.58 -6.46
N PHE A 121 15.54 12.33 -6.07
CA PHE A 121 16.54 11.58 -5.32
C PHE A 121 16.13 10.13 -5.11
N TRP A 122 17.10 9.24 -5.06
CA TRP A 122 16.91 7.84 -4.68
C TRP A 122 17.71 7.52 -3.42
N HIS A 123 17.20 6.68 -2.53
CA HIS A 123 17.98 6.21 -1.38
C HIS A 123 17.58 4.83 -0.91
N THR A 124 18.52 4.18 -0.24
CA THR A 124 18.21 3.04 0.61
C THR A 124 17.73 3.53 1.97
N GLY A 125 16.48 3.23 2.31
CA GLY A 125 15.91 3.68 3.60
C GLY A 125 14.39 3.78 3.66
N ASN A 126 13.68 3.37 2.61
CA ASN A 126 12.22 3.23 2.69
C ASN A 126 11.83 2.34 3.88
N PRO A 127 10.73 2.67 4.58
CA PRO A 127 10.30 1.94 5.76
C PRO A 127 10.13 0.46 5.47
N ASP A 128 10.53 -0.35 6.43
CA ASP A 128 10.21 -1.76 6.49
C ASP A 128 8.69 -1.91 6.25
N PRO A 129 8.28 -2.58 5.16
CA PRO A 129 6.87 -2.73 4.81
C PRO A 129 6.04 -3.41 5.91
N ALA A 130 6.68 -4.20 6.77
CA ALA A 130 6.02 -4.90 7.87
C ALA A 130 5.80 -4.04 9.11
N THR A 131 6.59 -2.97 9.32
CA THR A 131 6.58 -2.21 10.58
C THR A 131 6.41 -0.70 10.41
N GLY A 132 6.50 -0.17 9.18
CA GLY A 132 6.44 1.26 8.89
C GLY A 132 7.63 2.08 9.40
N LYS A 133 8.67 1.44 9.96
CA LYS A 133 9.87 2.11 10.48
C LYS A 133 11.02 2.01 9.49
N PRO A 134 11.88 3.03 9.35
CA PRO A 134 13.01 2.99 8.41
C PRO A 134 13.95 1.84 8.76
N THR A 135 14.19 0.92 7.81
CA THR A 135 15.28 -0.06 7.86
C THR A 135 16.62 0.64 7.67
N LYS A 136 17.02 1.39 8.70
CA LYS A 136 18.37 1.93 8.79
C LYS A 136 19.29 0.76 9.10
N VAL A 137 20.11 0.36 8.15
CA VAL A 137 21.22 -0.55 8.45
C VAL A 137 22.14 0.22 9.37
N ILE A 138 22.27 -0.24 10.61
CA ILE A 138 23.09 0.43 11.60
C ILE A 138 24.52 -0.02 11.40
N GLY A 139 25.40 0.94 11.08
CA GLY A 139 26.84 0.73 10.98
C GLY A 139 27.45 0.33 12.31
N VAL A 140 28.74 -0.05 12.26
CA VAL A 140 29.49 -0.49 13.45
C VAL A 140 29.59 0.59 14.53
N ASP A 141 29.38 1.85 14.15
CA ASP A 141 29.37 3.04 15.01
C ASP A 141 27.98 3.35 15.64
N GLY A 142 26.97 2.52 15.38
CA GLY A 142 25.61 2.72 15.89
C GLY A 142 24.79 3.75 15.10
N LYS A 143 25.32 4.29 14.00
CA LYS A 143 24.59 5.25 13.14
C LYS A 143 23.98 4.54 11.95
N ALA A 144 22.89 5.08 11.45
CA ALA A 144 22.30 4.64 10.19
C ALA A 144 23.28 4.88 9.04
N GLU A 145 23.58 3.81 8.30
CA GLU A 145 24.32 3.83 7.06
C GLU A 145 23.35 3.57 5.89
N GLN A 146 23.55 4.30 4.79
CA GLN A 146 22.70 4.26 3.62
C GLN A 146 23.48 4.66 2.36
N ILE A 147 22.89 4.42 1.19
CA ILE A 147 23.37 4.90 -0.10
C ILE A 147 22.28 5.79 -0.72
N ASP A 148 22.67 6.98 -1.12
CA ASP A 148 21.80 8.07 -1.59
C ASP A 148 22.24 8.50 -2.99
N PHE A 149 21.35 8.55 -3.98
CA PHE A 149 21.59 9.11 -5.31
C PHE A 149 20.84 10.43 -5.45
N ARG A 150 21.55 11.54 -5.32
CA ARG A 150 20.98 12.89 -5.29
C ARG A 150 20.97 13.50 -6.69
N TRP A 151 19.77 13.83 -7.18
CA TRP A 151 19.50 14.51 -8.44
C TRP A 151 18.81 15.86 -8.17
N ALA A 152 17.63 16.15 -8.71
CA ALA A 152 17.01 17.48 -8.59
C ALA A 152 16.56 17.83 -7.15
N GLY A 153 16.74 19.08 -6.73
CA GLY A 153 16.27 19.55 -5.42
C GLY A 153 17.16 19.16 -4.24
N HIS A 154 18.34 18.60 -4.51
CA HIS A 154 19.36 18.29 -3.51
C HIS A 154 20.66 19.06 -3.83
N TYR A 155 21.50 19.29 -2.80
CA TYR A 155 22.90 19.66 -2.96
C TYR A 155 23.76 18.72 -2.12
N SER A 156 25.03 18.61 -2.47
CA SER A 156 26.02 17.88 -1.68
C SER A 156 27.18 18.78 -1.30
N VAL A 157 27.64 18.69 -0.05
CA VAL A 157 28.82 19.44 0.42
C VAL A 157 30.08 18.79 -0.13
N VAL A 158 30.91 19.58 -0.81
CA VAL A 158 32.12 19.08 -1.51
C VAL A 158 33.42 19.56 -0.86
N ILE A 159 33.41 20.73 -0.20
CA ILE A 159 34.59 21.32 0.48
C ILE A 159 34.19 22.04 1.76
N GLY A 160 35.14 22.19 2.67
CA GLY A 160 35.00 22.96 3.91
C GLY A 160 34.69 22.11 5.15
N ALA A 161 34.21 22.77 6.19
CA ALA A 161 34.09 22.17 7.52
C ALA A 161 33.02 21.08 7.58
N HIS A 162 33.29 20.07 8.40
CA HIS A 162 32.35 19.02 8.75
C HIS A 162 32.18 19.00 10.28
N PRO A 163 30.96 18.87 10.83
CA PRO A 163 30.71 19.06 12.27
C PRO A 163 31.44 18.09 13.19
N GLU A 164 31.76 16.89 12.69
CA GLU A 164 32.33 15.80 13.50
C GLU A 164 33.68 15.29 12.98
N THR A 165 34.28 15.91 11.95
CA THR A 165 35.57 15.46 11.39
C THR A 165 36.44 16.65 10.99
N THR A 166 37.63 16.39 10.44
CA THR A 166 38.55 17.45 9.98
C THR A 166 38.07 18.21 8.74
N GLY A 167 36.93 17.84 8.15
CA GLY A 167 36.33 18.52 6.99
C GLY A 167 36.22 17.64 5.74
N TYR A 168 35.47 18.14 4.77
CA TYR A 168 35.33 17.52 3.45
C TYR A 168 36.60 17.71 2.62
N ARG A 169 37.06 16.63 2.00
CA ARG A 169 38.24 16.61 1.13
C ARG A 169 38.07 15.63 -0.03
N TRP A 170 38.70 15.92 -1.15
CA TRP A 170 38.78 15.01 -2.29
C TRP A 170 39.53 13.72 -1.90
N LEU A 171 39.09 12.58 -2.43
CA LEU A 171 39.87 11.35 -2.36
C LEU A 171 41.14 11.50 -3.21
N ASN A 172 42.20 10.77 -2.84
CA ASN A 172 43.50 10.91 -3.48
C ASN A 172 43.42 10.68 -5.01
N GLY A 173 43.84 11.68 -5.80
CA GLY A 173 43.77 11.65 -7.26
C GLY A 173 42.36 11.69 -7.83
N ARG A 174 41.36 12.12 -7.05
CA ARG A 174 39.93 12.16 -7.43
C ARG A 174 39.33 13.56 -7.30
N GLY A 175 40.17 14.60 -7.22
CA GLY A 175 39.75 16.00 -7.23
C GLY A 175 39.50 16.56 -8.64
N PRO A 176 38.82 17.72 -8.78
CA PRO A 176 38.50 18.35 -10.06
C PRO A 176 39.70 18.64 -10.97
N THR A 177 40.89 18.82 -10.40
CA THR A 177 42.14 19.08 -11.14
C THR A 177 42.91 17.79 -11.48
N GLU A 178 42.49 16.64 -10.96
CA GLU A 178 43.23 15.37 -11.03
C GLU A 178 42.48 14.26 -11.75
N GLN A 179 41.13 14.27 -11.71
CA GLN A 179 40.28 13.24 -12.27
C GLN A 179 39.22 13.87 -13.17
N ALA A 180 39.03 13.32 -14.37
CA ALA A 180 37.94 13.73 -15.24
C ALA A 180 36.58 13.29 -14.65
N LEU A 181 35.56 14.15 -14.81
CA LEU A 181 34.18 13.80 -14.50
C LEU A 181 33.67 12.77 -15.51
N ALA A 182 33.28 11.60 -15.03
CA ALA A 182 32.73 10.52 -15.85
C ALA A 182 31.20 10.63 -15.97
N ASP A 183 30.65 10.02 -17.01
CA ASP A 183 29.20 9.86 -17.15
C ASP A 183 28.64 8.80 -16.19
N ALA A 184 27.42 9.01 -15.74
CA ALA A 184 26.71 8.08 -14.88
C ALA A 184 26.39 6.79 -15.66
N PRO A 185 26.76 5.60 -15.14
CA PRO A 185 26.29 4.33 -15.69
C PRO A 185 24.77 4.28 -15.83
N THR A 186 24.27 3.66 -16.90
CA THR A 186 22.84 3.50 -17.17
C THR A 186 22.10 2.88 -15.98
N ALA A 187 22.70 1.90 -15.30
CA ALA A 187 22.11 1.27 -14.12
C ALA A 187 21.86 2.27 -12.96
N LEU A 188 22.70 3.29 -12.78
CA LEU A 188 22.45 4.34 -11.77
C LEU A 188 21.32 5.28 -12.21
N ILE A 189 21.19 5.53 -13.50
CA ILE A 189 20.12 6.36 -14.08
C ILE A 189 18.77 5.62 -14.01
N GLU A 190 18.75 4.32 -14.31
CA GLU A 190 17.57 3.46 -14.22
C GLU A 190 16.97 3.46 -12.81
N LEU A 191 17.80 3.40 -11.77
CA LEU A 191 17.32 3.47 -10.38
C LEU A 191 16.58 4.79 -10.07
N LEU A 192 16.97 5.91 -10.68
CA LEU A 192 16.22 7.17 -10.56
C LEU A 192 14.94 7.19 -11.42
N LEU A 193 14.95 6.51 -12.57
CA LEU A 193 13.79 6.39 -13.46
C LEU A 193 12.70 5.48 -12.89
N ASP A 194 13.09 4.44 -12.15
CA ASP A 194 12.21 3.46 -11.50
C ASP A 194 11.43 4.03 -10.30
N GLN A 195 11.75 5.26 -9.89
CA GLN A 195 10.93 5.93 -8.90
C GLN A 195 9.53 6.24 -9.45
N PRO A 196 8.50 6.37 -8.59
CA PRO A 196 7.21 6.94 -9.01
C PRO A 196 7.38 8.42 -9.36
N GLU A 197 6.71 8.90 -10.41
CA GLU A 197 6.78 10.33 -10.78
C GLU A 197 6.41 11.18 -9.56
N PRO A 198 7.23 12.17 -9.18
CA PRO A 198 6.92 12.99 -8.03
C PRO A 198 5.64 13.77 -8.32
N GLU A 199 4.65 13.61 -7.45
CA GLU A 199 3.42 14.38 -7.53
C GLU A 199 3.72 15.88 -7.41
N PRO A 200 2.96 16.74 -8.13
CA PRO A 200 3.03 18.17 -7.90
C PRO A 200 2.66 18.45 -6.44
N GLU A 201 3.53 19.17 -5.72
CA GLU A 201 3.36 19.56 -4.32
C GLU A 201 2.03 20.29 -4.13
N GLN A 202 0.99 19.54 -3.74
CA GLN A 202 -0.21 20.06 -3.13
C GLN A 202 -0.10 19.76 -1.63
N LEU A 203 -0.10 20.83 -0.83
CA LEU A 203 -0.15 20.73 0.63
C LEU A 203 -1.36 19.87 1.05
N PRO A 204 -1.16 18.70 1.66
CA PRO A 204 -2.28 17.82 1.98
C PRO A 204 -3.02 18.32 3.22
N LEU A 205 -4.33 18.47 3.08
CA LEU A 205 -5.30 18.45 4.18
C LEU A 205 -5.36 17.01 4.71
N ILE A 206 -4.87 16.81 5.94
CA ILE A 206 -4.85 15.50 6.58
C ILE A 206 -6.22 15.22 7.21
N THR A 207 -6.97 14.26 6.65
CA THR A 207 -8.02 13.54 7.38
C THR A 207 -7.46 12.22 7.90
N SER A 208 -7.63 11.99 9.19
CA SER A 208 -7.26 10.76 9.88
C SER A 208 -8.25 9.65 9.59
N ASP A 209 -7.77 8.45 9.26
CA ASP A 209 -8.02 7.21 10.03
C ASP A 209 -7.42 6.01 9.28
N ASN A 210 -6.36 5.42 9.82
CA ASN A 210 -5.95 4.04 9.51
C ASN A 210 -4.94 3.53 10.56
N ARG A 211 -5.43 2.77 11.53
CA ARG A 211 -4.68 1.77 12.31
C ARG A 211 -5.62 0.56 12.52
N PRO A 212 -5.13 -0.69 12.43
CA PRO A 212 -5.93 -1.88 12.70
C PRO A 212 -6.22 -2.00 14.21
N ALA A 213 -7.48 -2.28 14.56
CA ALA A 213 -7.91 -2.53 15.93
C ALA A 213 -7.72 -4.00 16.29
N SER A 214 -7.14 -4.27 17.48
CA SER A 214 -7.16 -5.59 18.10
C SER A 214 -8.59 -5.91 18.59
N PRO A 215 -9.04 -7.17 18.59
CA PRO A 215 -10.35 -7.53 19.14
C PRO A 215 -10.32 -7.44 20.68
N PRO A 216 -11.30 -6.78 21.34
CA PRO A 216 -11.30 -6.67 22.79
C PRO A 216 -11.88 -7.92 23.49
N PRO A 217 -11.44 -8.21 24.71
CA PRO A 217 -12.06 -9.20 25.59
C PRO A 217 -13.42 -8.69 26.09
N VAL A 218 -14.38 -9.61 26.19
CA VAL A 218 -15.72 -9.37 26.74
C VAL A 218 -15.58 -9.27 28.27
N ASP A 219 -16.10 -8.18 28.85
CA ASP A 219 -16.09 -7.82 30.29
C ASP A 219 -14.74 -7.42 30.92
N GLY A 220 -13.92 -6.66 30.17
CA GLY A 220 -12.66 -6.08 30.66
C GLY A 220 -12.66 -4.54 30.76
N PRO A 221 -11.63 -3.96 31.40
CA PRO A 221 -11.45 -2.51 31.42
C PRO A 221 -11.23 -1.94 30.01
N LEU A 222 -11.75 -0.74 29.74
CA LEU A 222 -11.69 -0.08 28.43
C LEU A 222 -10.29 0.47 28.13
N PRO A 223 -9.78 0.33 26.89
CA PRO A 223 -8.45 0.83 26.53
C PRO A 223 -8.41 2.36 26.53
N LEU A 224 -7.87 3.00 27.58
CA LEU A 224 -7.87 4.47 27.75
C LEU A 224 -7.29 5.19 26.53
N LEU A 225 -6.22 4.63 25.96
CA LEU A 225 -5.51 5.21 24.83
C LEU A 225 -6.36 5.24 23.54
N ASP A 226 -7.34 4.33 23.40
CA ASP A 226 -8.24 4.33 22.26
C ASP A 226 -9.30 5.43 22.36
N PHE A 227 -9.52 6.02 23.54
CA PHE A 227 -10.53 7.06 23.76
C PHE A 227 -9.96 8.48 23.70
N ILE A 228 -8.66 8.69 23.87
CA ILE A 228 -8.02 10.02 23.72
C ILE A 228 -7.83 10.43 22.24
N SER A 229 -7.47 11.69 22.02
CA SER A 229 -7.25 12.22 20.67
C SER A 229 -6.03 11.60 19.99
N ARG A 230 -5.95 11.70 18.65
CA ARG A 230 -4.77 11.27 17.88
C ARG A 230 -3.52 12.03 18.31
N THR A 231 -3.63 13.36 18.46
CA THR A 231 -2.54 14.21 18.91
C THR A 231 -1.98 13.77 20.27
N SER A 232 -2.85 13.45 21.23
CA SER A 232 -2.43 12.95 22.54
C SER A 232 -1.74 11.59 22.49
N ARG A 233 -2.22 10.66 21.64
CA ARG A 233 -1.51 9.39 21.40
C ARG A 233 -0.13 9.61 20.80
N ASP A 234 -0.03 10.49 19.80
CA ASP A 234 1.24 10.82 19.17
C ASP A 234 2.21 11.48 20.18
N LEU A 235 1.72 12.27 21.14
CA LEU A 235 2.53 12.82 22.23
C LEU A 235 3.03 11.73 23.20
N ILE A 236 2.22 10.73 23.51
CA ILE A 236 2.63 9.57 24.33
C ILE A 236 3.74 8.79 23.63
N ASP A 237 3.55 8.46 22.35
CA ASP A 237 4.51 7.68 21.56
C ASP A 237 5.82 8.45 21.31
N SER A 238 5.73 9.77 21.06
CA SER A 238 6.88 10.59 20.64
C SER A 238 7.63 11.27 21.78
N GLY A 239 7.07 11.30 23.00
CA GLY A 239 7.60 12.07 24.12
C GLY A 239 7.52 13.60 23.95
N GLY A 240 6.73 14.10 22.99
CA GLY A 240 6.57 15.54 22.71
C GLY A 240 7.80 16.21 22.09
N THR A 241 7.73 17.51 21.79
CA THR A 241 8.82 18.21 21.09
C THR A 241 9.72 18.99 22.05
N PRO A 242 11.06 18.80 22.03
CA PRO A 242 11.98 19.64 22.80
C PRO A 242 11.79 21.12 22.43
N GLY A 243 11.44 21.95 23.42
CA GLY A 243 11.08 23.36 23.24
C GLY A 243 9.58 23.67 23.30
N SER A 244 8.71 22.67 23.14
CA SER A 244 7.24 22.79 23.23
C SER A 244 6.61 21.94 24.34
N TRP A 245 7.43 21.22 25.12
CA TRP A 245 6.97 20.31 26.17
C TRP A 245 5.97 20.89 27.16
N ASN A 246 6.07 22.18 27.47
CA ASN A 246 5.18 22.79 28.45
C ASN A 246 3.71 22.74 27.99
N ASP A 247 3.47 23.07 26.72
CA ASP A 247 2.13 23.12 26.14
C ASP A 247 1.66 21.70 25.78
N ASP A 248 2.56 20.89 25.23
CA ASP A 248 2.31 19.48 24.89
C ASP A 248 1.87 18.67 26.13
N GLN A 249 2.58 18.80 27.25
CA GLN A 249 2.29 18.07 28.49
C GLN A 249 0.99 18.50 29.13
N LEU A 250 0.68 19.79 29.10
CA LEU A 250 -0.56 20.30 29.65
C LEU A 250 -1.76 19.84 28.81
N ALA A 251 -1.67 19.92 27.48
CA ALA A 251 -2.72 19.45 26.58
C ALA A 251 -2.97 17.94 26.75
N LEU A 252 -1.89 17.15 26.81
CA LEU A 252 -1.96 15.71 27.05
C LEU A 252 -2.59 15.38 28.41
N ALA A 253 -2.20 16.09 29.48
CA ALA A 253 -2.73 15.88 30.82
C ALA A 253 -4.24 16.18 30.91
N LEU A 254 -4.69 17.25 30.23
CA LEU A 254 -6.12 17.61 30.16
C LEU A 254 -6.94 16.55 29.43
N ASP A 255 -6.44 16.03 28.30
CA ASP A 255 -7.12 15.00 27.51
C ASP A 255 -7.20 13.66 28.26
N LEU A 256 -6.08 13.23 28.86
CA LEU A 256 -6.01 11.97 29.62
C LEU A 256 -6.94 11.98 30.83
N ARG A 257 -6.87 13.03 31.66
CA ARG A 257 -7.74 13.14 32.86
C ARG A 257 -9.21 13.29 32.47
N GLY A 258 -9.49 14.06 31.42
CA GLY A 258 -10.86 14.25 30.93
C GLY A 258 -11.47 12.97 30.38
N THR A 259 -10.67 12.19 29.64
CA THR A 259 -11.09 10.92 29.05
C THR A 259 -11.27 9.83 30.10
N GLU A 260 -10.37 9.71 31.08
CA GLU A 260 -10.54 8.80 32.21
C GLU A 260 -11.81 9.11 33.01
N ALA A 261 -12.05 10.39 33.33
CA ALA A 261 -13.26 10.82 34.04
C ALA A 261 -14.52 10.52 33.23
N TRP A 262 -14.50 10.74 31.91
CA TRP A 262 -15.61 10.43 31.02
C TRP A 262 -15.91 8.93 31.00
N ILE A 263 -14.90 8.07 30.84
CA ILE A 263 -15.06 6.60 30.86
C ILE A 263 -15.70 6.14 32.18
N ARG A 264 -15.21 6.66 33.31
CA ARG A 264 -15.76 6.35 34.63
C ARG A 264 -17.20 6.84 34.79
N ALA A 265 -17.54 7.99 34.23
CA ALA A 265 -18.90 8.51 34.25
C ALA A 265 -19.88 7.65 33.43
N GLN A 266 -19.40 6.91 32.43
CA GLN A 266 -20.19 5.91 31.68
C GLN A 266 -20.33 4.57 32.42
N GLY A 267 -19.79 4.44 33.63
CA GLY A 267 -19.87 3.20 34.43
C GLY A 267 -18.80 2.16 34.10
N HIS A 268 -17.78 2.52 33.32
CA HIS A 268 -16.68 1.61 32.94
C HIS A 268 -15.36 1.98 33.63
N THR A 269 -14.46 1.01 33.74
CA THR A 269 -13.09 1.24 34.23
C THR A 269 -12.12 1.27 33.07
N PRO A 270 -11.18 2.23 33.00
CA PRO A 270 -10.12 2.17 31.99
C PRO A 270 -9.03 1.16 32.40
N ASP A 271 -8.31 0.63 31.40
CA ASP A 271 -7.20 -0.32 31.58
C ASP A 271 -5.93 0.36 32.16
N LEU A 272 -5.80 1.65 31.90
CA LEU A 272 -4.78 2.55 32.43
C LEU A 272 -5.45 3.75 33.12
N THR A 273 -4.85 4.22 34.20
CA THR A 273 -5.17 5.55 34.74
C THR A 273 -4.51 6.63 33.87
N ALA A 274 -5.03 7.86 33.91
CA ALA A 274 -4.43 9.01 33.23
C ALA A 274 -2.96 9.22 33.64
N SER A 275 -2.63 8.95 34.90
CA SER A 275 -1.26 9.03 35.41
C SER A 275 -0.36 7.95 34.80
N GLN A 276 -0.82 6.69 34.74
CA GLN A 276 -0.06 5.61 34.10
C GLN A 276 0.18 5.88 32.60
N ALA A 277 -0.83 6.39 31.89
CA ALA A 277 -0.67 6.79 30.49
C ALA A 277 0.28 7.99 30.32
N PHE A 278 0.28 8.96 31.25
CA PHE A 278 1.21 10.08 31.23
C PHE A 278 2.67 9.66 31.54
N ALA A 279 2.85 8.63 32.36
CA ALA A 279 4.17 8.06 32.62
C ALA A 279 4.82 7.46 31.36
N LEU A 280 4.02 6.92 30.42
CA LEU A 280 4.52 6.44 29.12
C LEU A 280 5.10 7.60 28.28
N HIS A 281 4.43 8.77 28.28
CA HIS A 281 4.96 9.99 27.66
C HIS A 281 6.30 10.41 28.28
N ILE A 282 6.41 10.39 29.61
CA ILE A 282 7.64 10.73 30.33
C ILE A 282 8.77 9.76 29.97
N GLN A 283 8.48 8.46 29.87
CA GLN A 283 9.47 7.46 29.46
C GLN A 283 10.00 7.76 28.06
N ALA A 284 9.12 8.07 27.10
CA ALA A 284 9.51 8.45 25.75
C ALA A 284 10.32 9.77 25.72
N ALA A 285 9.91 10.76 26.51
CA ALA A 285 10.58 12.06 26.58
C ALA A 285 12.00 11.97 27.18
N ARG A 286 12.20 11.11 28.18
CA ARG A 286 13.51 10.84 28.80
C ARG A 286 14.52 10.22 27.85
N VAL A 287 14.06 9.37 26.93
CA VAL A 287 14.91 8.80 25.87
C VAL A 287 15.29 9.89 24.85
N LYS A 288 14.41 10.88 24.66
CA LYS A 288 14.53 11.91 23.63
C LYS A 288 15.50 13.03 23.97
N ALA A 289 15.55 13.49 25.21
CA ALA A 289 16.56 14.46 25.64
C ALA A 289 17.03 14.22 27.08
N ARG A 290 18.35 14.36 27.27
CA ARG A 290 19.02 14.13 28.56
C ARG A 290 18.70 15.18 29.61
N ASP A 291 18.25 16.37 29.20
CA ASP A 291 17.86 17.49 30.05
C ASP A 291 16.35 17.55 30.33
N PHE A 292 15.60 16.49 29.99
CA PHE A 292 14.17 16.40 30.30
C PHE A 292 13.92 16.43 31.82
N ASP A 293 13.10 17.38 32.26
CA ASP A 293 12.73 17.57 33.67
C ASP A 293 11.41 16.86 34.00
N GLU A 294 11.53 15.62 34.46
CA GLU A 294 10.40 14.78 34.86
C GLU A 294 9.56 15.41 35.98
N ARG A 295 10.19 16.14 36.92
CA ARG A 295 9.45 16.77 38.03
C ARG A 295 8.53 17.88 37.54
N LYS A 296 9.00 18.70 36.59
CA LYS A 296 8.15 19.72 35.96
C LYS A 296 7.02 19.12 35.13
N ALA A 297 7.26 17.99 34.47
CA ALA A 297 6.22 17.28 33.73
C ALA A 297 5.09 16.80 34.65
N TRP A 298 5.43 16.15 35.77
CA TRP A 298 4.44 15.71 36.76
C TRP A 298 3.70 16.88 37.41
N HIS A 299 4.40 17.97 37.74
CA HIS A 299 3.74 19.17 38.28
C HIS A 299 2.68 19.75 37.32
N ARG A 300 2.89 19.65 36.00
CA ARG A 300 1.88 20.06 35.01
C ARG A 300 0.72 19.08 34.92
N PHE A 301 1.01 17.78 35.01
CA PHE A 301 -0.01 16.75 35.05
C PHE A 301 -0.95 16.91 36.26
N ASP A 302 -0.39 17.22 37.43
CA ASP A 302 -1.16 17.49 38.64
C ASP A 302 -1.92 18.81 38.53
N GLY A 303 -1.29 19.85 37.99
CA GLY A 303 -1.91 21.15 37.76
C GLY A 303 -3.08 21.15 36.74
N ALA A 304 -3.21 20.11 35.91
CA ALA A 304 -4.31 19.95 34.97
C ALA A 304 -5.65 19.66 35.66
N GLU A 305 -5.63 19.09 36.87
CA GLU A 305 -6.85 18.76 37.63
C GLU A 305 -7.69 19.99 37.95
N ALA A 306 -7.03 21.10 38.31
CA ALA A 306 -7.67 22.37 38.61
C ALA A 306 -8.27 23.08 37.39
N ARG A 307 -8.11 22.54 36.17
CA ARG A 307 -8.52 23.17 34.91
C ARG A 307 -9.74 22.52 34.25
N SER A 308 -10.53 21.75 35.01
CA SER A 308 -11.74 21.09 34.51
C SER A 308 -11.48 20.27 33.24
N PRO A 309 -10.61 19.24 33.31
CA PRO A 309 -10.18 18.49 32.15
C PRO A 309 -11.37 17.83 31.43
N ARG A 310 -11.35 17.84 30.09
CA ARG A 310 -12.37 17.22 29.24
C ARG A 310 -11.70 16.41 28.14
N PRO A 311 -12.34 15.33 27.65
CA PRO A 311 -11.84 14.61 26.49
C PRO A 311 -11.67 15.56 25.31
N SER A 312 -10.54 15.46 24.62
CA SER A 312 -10.30 16.18 23.36
C SER A 312 -10.97 15.47 22.18
N THR A 313 -11.29 14.18 22.31
CA THR A 313 -12.12 13.45 21.36
C THR A 313 -13.58 13.90 21.48
N PRO A 314 -14.28 14.23 20.37
CA PRO A 314 -15.69 14.59 20.40
C PRO A 314 -16.58 13.47 20.96
N GLU A 315 -17.63 13.83 21.69
CA GLU A 315 -18.52 12.90 22.40
C GLU A 315 -19.17 11.85 21.50
N GLY A 316 -19.58 12.20 20.28
CA GLY A 316 -20.12 11.23 19.32
C GLY A 316 -19.14 10.08 19.03
N LYS A 317 -17.86 10.38 18.84
CA LYS A 317 -16.81 9.38 18.61
C LYS A 317 -16.50 8.57 19.86
N LEU A 318 -16.58 9.17 21.05
CA LEU A 318 -16.42 8.44 22.31
C LEU A 318 -17.55 7.42 22.51
N ASN A 319 -18.79 7.80 22.17
CA ASN A 319 -19.95 6.90 22.23
C ASN A 319 -19.84 5.75 21.23
N ASP A 320 -19.34 5.99 20.01
CA ASP A 320 -19.11 4.92 19.03
C ASP A 320 -18.03 3.94 19.49
N ARG A 321 -16.92 4.45 20.05
CA ARG A 321 -15.87 3.62 20.68
C ARG A 321 -16.41 2.82 21.85
N LEU A 322 -17.23 3.43 22.70
CA LEU A 322 -17.87 2.74 23.81
C LEU A 322 -18.75 1.59 23.30
N ARG A 323 -19.63 1.85 22.32
CA ARG A 323 -20.48 0.81 21.70
C ARG A 323 -19.66 -0.33 21.10
N TYR A 324 -18.54 0.00 20.46
CA TYR A 324 -17.62 -0.99 19.91
C TYR A 324 -17.04 -1.90 21.01
N HIS A 325 -16.56 -1.32 22.11
CA HIS A 325 -15.92 -2.08 23.19
C HIS A 325 -16.90 -2.77 24.17
N THR A 326 -18.19 -2.42 24.14
CA THR A 326 -19.21 -2.95 25.09
C THR A 326 -20.24 -3.87 24.44
N ARG A 327 -20.09 -4.21 23.16
CA ARG A 327 -21.02 -5.09 22.45
C ARG A 327 -20.97 -6.52 23.02
N THR A 328 -22.04 -6.97 23.66
CA THR A 328 -22.23 -8.37 24.06
C THR A 328 -22.34 -9.27 22.82
N GLN A 329 -21.57 -10.37 22.80
CA GLN A 329 -21.67 -11.38 21.74
C GLN A 329 -22.99 -12.17 21.87
N ARG A 330 -23.62 -12.52 20.74
CA ARG A 330 -24.61 -13.62 20.70
C ARG A 330 -23.89 -14.94 21.00
N PRO A 331 -24.51 -15.89 21.72
CA PRO A 331 -23.87 -17.16 22.03
C PRO A 331 -23.56 -17.92 20.72
N VAL A 332 -22.29 -18.24 20.54
CA VAL A 332 -21.84 -19.17 19.50
C VAL A 332 -22.19 -20.58 20.00
N LEU A 333 -23.17 -21.22 19.35
CA LEU A 333 -23.43 -22.64 19.58
C LEU A 333 -22.21 -23.44 19.11
N PRO A 334 -21.72 -24.42 19.89
CA PRO A 334 -20.63 -25.28 19.43
C PRO A 334 -21.10 -26.15 18.26
N PRO A 335 -20.20 -26.52 17.33
CA PRO A 335 -20.53 -27.38 16.21
C PRO A 335 -20.94 -28.78 16.70
N PRO A 336 -21.81 -29.51 15.97
CA PRO A 336 -22.22 -30.85 16.35
C PRO A 336 -21.02 -31.81 16.30
N LEU A 337 -20.84 -32.58 17.37
CA LEU A 337 -19.82 -33.63 17.47
C LEU A 337 -20.08 -34.70 16.40
N THR A 338 -19.04 -35.10 15.67
CA THR A 338 -19.10 -36.20 14.71
C THR A 338 -19.26 -37.55 15.42
N ALA A 339 -19.95 -38.49 14.77
CA ALA A 339 -20.29 -39.83 15.28
C ALA A 339 -19.07 -40.69 15.70
N GLN A 340 -17.84 -40.27 15.41
CA GLN A 340 -16.61 -40.94 15.86
C GLN A 340 -16.15 -40.51 17.27
N GLN A 341 -16.71 -39.43 17.84
CA GLN A 341 -16.41 -38.98 19.21
C GLN A 341 -17.40 -39.53 20.26
N GLN A 342 -18.44 -40.27 19.85
CA GLN A 342 -19.43 -40.88 20.76
C GLN A 342 -19.06 -42.29 21.25
N ALA A 343 -17.96 -42.89 20.79
CA ALA A 343 -17.60 -44.28 21.14
C ALA A 343 -16.52 -44.43 22.22
N SER A 344 -15.96 -43.34 22.77
CA SER A 344 -14.86 -43.40 23.76
C SER A 344 -15.21 -42.83 25.16
N GLN A 345 -16.48 -42.53 25.44
CA GLN A 345 -16.95 -42.13 26.78
C GLN A 345 -17.94 -43.14 27.38
N ALA A 346 -17.54 -44.41 27.44
CA ALA A 346 -18.21 -45.41 28.26
C ALA A 346 -17.13 -46.29 28.90
N ASN A 347 -16.45 -45.74 29.92
CA ASN A 347 -15.84 -46.44 31.05
C ASN A 347 -14.85 -45.50 31.75
N HIS A 348 -15.25 -44.89 32.87
CA HIS A 348 -14.69 -45.21 34.19
C HIS A 348 -15.14 -44.22 35.26
N SER A 349 -15.40 -44.82 36.41
CA SER A 349 -16.00 -44.30 37.64
C SER A 349 -15.04 -43.45 38.49
N GLU A 350 -15.60 -42.50 39.26
CA GLU A 350 -15.02 -41.88 40.47
C GLU A 350 -14.46 -42.93 41.46
N PRO A 351 -13.53 -42.63 42.42
CA PRO A 351 -13.53 -41.46 43.35
C PRO A 351 -12.10 -41.02 43.82
N PRO A 352 -11.86 -40.49 45.04
CA PRO A 352 -12.33 -39.25 45.69
C PRO A 352 -11.18 -38.30 46.14
N ASP A 353 -11.61 -37.10 46.55
CA ASP A 353 -11.09 -36.19 47.60
C ASP A 353 -9.73 -36.50 48.29
N SER A 354 -8.75 -35.60 48.14
CA SER A 354 -7.70 -35.37 49.15
C SER A 354 -6.96 -34.03 48.97
N SER A 355 -6.86 -33.30 50.09
CA SER A 355 -6.09 -32.11 50.48
C SER A 355 -4.74 -31.84 49.78
N PRO A 356 -4.26 -30.58 49.77
CA PRO A 356 -3.09 -30.16 48.99
C PRO A 356 -1.79 -30.72 49.58
N GLN A 357 -1.18 -31.68 48.89
CA GLN A 357 0.19 -32.08 49.16
C GLN A 357 1.16 -31.10 48.49
N GLN A 358 2.03 -30.53 49.32
CA GLN A 358 3.23 -29.80 48.93
C GLN A 358 4.12 -30.71 48.06
N SER A 359 4.10 -30.49 46.75
CA SER A 359 5.13 -31.02 45.85
C SER A 359 6.19 -29.96 45.65
N THR A 360 7.31 -30.17 46.33
CA THR A 360 8.66 -29.69 46.03
C THR A 360 8.83 -29.27 44.57
N GLN A 361 9.03 -27.97 44.35
CA GLN A 361 9.65 -27.46 43.13
C GLN A 361 11.06 -28.05 43.03
N GLN A 362 11.19 -29.15 42.29
CA GLN A 362 12.48 -29.53 41.73
C GLN A 362 12.86 -28.44 40.74
N ALA A 363 13.84 -27.64 41.12
CA ALA A 363 14.54 -26.74 40.22
C ALA A 363 15.09 -27.59 39.05
N TYR A 364 14.52 -27.42 37.87
CA TYR A 364 15.15 -27.85 36.62
C TYR A 364 16.42 -27.02 36.47
N ALA A 365 17.55 -27.54 36.94
CA ALA A 365 18.84 -27.08 36.47
C ALA A 365 18.95 -27.52 35.00
N PRO A 366 19.11 -26.60 34.03
CA PRO A 366 19.36 -27.02 32.66
C PRO A 366 20.69 -27.75 32.63
N SER A 367 20.67 -29.06 32.38
CA SER A 367 21.86 -29.75 31.94
C SER A 367 22.22 -29.16 30.58
N LEU A 368 23.23 -28.30 30.53
CA LEU A 368 23.85 -27.82 29.30
C LEU A 368 24.64 -28.97 28.66
N ALA A 369 23.92 -30.00 28.19
CA ALA A 369 24.47 -30.87 27.17
C ALA A 369 24.78 -29.98 25.96
N LYS A 370 25.99 -30.11 25.42
CA LYS A 370 26.40 -29.33 24.26
C LYS A 370 25.43 -29.65 23.11
N PRO A 371 24.70 -28.67 22.57
CA PRO A 371 23.69 -28.94 21.56
C PRO A 371 24.33 -29.56 20.31
N GLN A 372 23.67 -30.58 19.75
CA GLN A 372 24.12 -31.26 18.55
C GLN A 372 23.98 -30.33 17.35
N LYS A 373 25.08 -30.02 16.66
CA LYS A 373 25.01 -29.26 15.41
C LYS A 373 24.40 -30.14 14.33
N LEU A 374 23.36 -29.66 13.65
CA LEU A 374 22.82 -30.30 12.45
C LEU A 374 23.29 -29.57 11.20
N GLU A 375 23.79 -30.32 10.23
CA GLU A 375 24.02 -29.87 8.87
C GLU A 375 22.74 -29.96 8.03
N ALA A 376 22.73 -29.36 6.85
CA ALA A 376 21.52 -29.24 6.03
C ALA A 376 20.87 -30.58 5.68
N ALA A 377 21.67 -31.59 5.33
CA ALA A 377 21.16 -32.92 4.98
C ALA A 377 20.49 -33.62 6.18
N GLU A 378 21.05 -33.47 7.38
CA GLU A 378 20.53 -34.06 8.61
C GLU A 378 19.22 -33.38 9.02
N LEU A 379 19.16 -32.05 8.93
CA LEU A 379 17.95 -31.29 9.20
C LEU A 379 16.83 -31.61 8.21
N LEU A 380 17.13 -31.67 6.90
CA LEU A 380 16.15 -32.06 5.88
C LEU A 380 15.63 -33.47 6.12
N PHE A 381 16.51 -34.43 6.44
CA PHE A 381 16.10 -35.79 6.76
C PHE A 381 15.17 -35.82 7.98
N MET A 382 15.52 -35.11 9.05
CA MET A 382 14.71 -35.01 10.26
C MET A 382 13.33 -34.40 9.98
N LEU A 383 13.28 -33.27 9.27
CA LEU A 383 12.02 -32.59 8.96
C LEU A 383 11.12 -33.41 8.03
N ARG A 384 11.68 -34.08 7.01
CA ARG A 384 10.92 -35.00 6.16
C ARG A 384 10.35 -36.17 6.94
N HIS A 385 11.13 -36.74 7.87
CA HIS A 385 10.64 -37.82 8.73
C HIS A 385 9.55 -37.35 9.70
N GLN A 386 9.70 -36.15 10.27
CA GLN A 386 8.69 -35.52 11.13
C GLN A 386 7.42 -35.11 10.38
N SER A 387 7.51 -34.87 9.06
CA SER A 387 6.36 -34.46 8.25
C SER A 387 5.31 -35.58 8.05
N GLN A 388 5.64 -36.84 8.39
CA GLN A 388 4.79 -38.05 8.28
C GLN A 388 3.89 -38.01 7.03
N ASP A 389 4.48 -38.34 5.87
CA ASP A 389 3.82 -38.35 4.55
C ASP A 389 3.26 -37.00 4.07
N GLY A 390 3.78 -35.89 4.60
CA GLY A 390 3.41 -34.55 4.12
C GLY A 390 2.10 -34.02 4.69
N GLN A 391 1.61 -34.62 5.79
CA GLN A 391 0.41 -34.13 6.48
C GLN A 391 0.74 -33.05 7.50
N ARG A 392 1.93 -33.12 8.10
CA ARG A 392 2.31 -32.22 9.18
C ARG A 392 2.92 -30.92 8.69
N ILE A 393 3.90 -30.95 7.78
CA ILE A 393 4.54 -29.73 7.24
C ILE A 393 4.11 -29.56 5.79
N ARG A 394 3.37 -28.48 5.50
CA ARG A 394 2.76 -28.26 4.18
C ARG A 394 2.94 -26.83 3.70
N TRP A 395 2.89 -26.65 2.38
CA TRP A 395 2.89 -25.33 1.77
C TRP A 395 1.48 -24.96 1.29
N ASN A 396 0.87 -23.98 1.93
CA ASN A 396 -0.38 -23.41 1.48
C ASN A 396 -0.10 -22.45 0.31
N VAL A 397 -0.45 -22.84 -0.93
CA VAL A 397 -0.16 -22.02 -2.12
C VAL A 397 -1.01 -20.74 -2.19
N PHE A 398 -2.19 -20.74 -1.57
CA PHE A 398 -3.11 -19.60 -1.57
C PHE A 398 -2.61 -18.50 -0.64
N HIS A 399 -2.27 -18.85 0.61
CA HIS A 399 -1.68 -17.90 1.56
C HIS A 399 -0.16 -17.68 1.35
N GLN A 400 0.48 -18.53 0.56
CA GLN A 400 1.94 -18.60 0.34
C GLN A 400 2.69 -18.70 1.67
N GLN A 401 2.31 -19.68 2.48
CA GLN A 401 2.88 -19.86 3.81
C GLN A 401 3.11 -21.33 4.18
N VAL A 402 4.05 -21.53 5.09
CA VAL A 402 4.28 -22.82 5.73
C VAL A 402 3.18 -23.04 6.76
N GLU A 403 2.62 -24.24 6.76
CA GLU A 403 1.69 -24.70 7.78
C GLU A 403 2.26 -25.92 8.48
N VAL A 404 2.09 -25.96 9.79
CA VAL A 404 2.49 -27.07 10.65
C VAL A 404 1.26 -27.55 11.41
N ASP A 405 0.97 -28.85 11.35
CA ASP A 405 -0.18 -29.48 12.03
C ASP A 405 -1.52 -28.81 11.66
N GLY A 406 -1.65 -28.35 10.41
CA GLY A 406 -2.85 -27.70 9.87
C GLY A 406 -3.01 -26.22 10.25
N ALA A 407 -2.04 -25.62 10.94
CA ALA A 407 -2.06 -24.21 11.31
C ALA A 407 -0.93 -23.41 10.62
N PRO A 408 -1.17 -22.14 10.25
CA PRO A 408 -0.12 -21.24 9.78
C PRO A 408 1.03 -21.15 10.78
N LEU A 409 2.27 -21.36 10.32
CA LEU A 409 3.43 -21.18 11.18
C LEU A 409 3.77 -19.69 11.29
N GLU A 410 3.35 -19.08 12.40
CA GLU A 410 3.77 -17.74 12.76
C GLU A 410 5.24 -17.72 13.22
N GLY A 411 5.96 -16.66 12.84
CA GLY A 411 7.34 -16.48 13.29
C GLY A 411 8.29 -17.56 12.78
N ALA A 412 8.11 -18.06 11.54
CA ALA A 412 8.97 -19.07 10.94
C ALA A 412 10.47 -18.73 11.02
N GLU A 413 10.83 -17.44 11.06
CA GLU A 413 12.20 -16.97 11.28
C GLU A 413 12.78 -17.32 12.66
N ARG A 414 11.94 -17.73 13.60
CA ARG A 414 12.29 -18.20 14.95
C ARG A 414 12.30 -19.72 15.06
N PHE A 415 12.04 -20.45 13.96
CA PHE A 415 12.02 -21.92 13.96
C PHE A 415 13.32 -22.54 14.47
N TYR A 416 14.47 -21.89 14.29
CA TYR A 416 15.74 -22.34 14.85
C TYR A 416 15.76 -22.38 16.39
N LEU A 417 14.93 -21.58 17.07
CA LEU A 417 14.81 -21.59 18.54
C LEU A 417 14.07 -22.84 19.03
N SER A 418 13.03 -23.30 18.31
CA SER A 418 12.35 -24.55 18.68
C SER A 418 13.24 -25.77 18.45
N LEU A 419 14.15 -25.72 17.47
CA LEU A 419 15.22 -26.71 17.31
C LEU A 419 16.25 -26.63 18.44
N ALA A 420 16.57 -25.43 18.93
CA ALA A 420 17.47 -25.23 20.06
C ALA A 420 16.90 -25.80 21.38
N ASP A 421 15.60 -25.63 21.63
CA ASP A 421 14.92 -26.23 22.78
C ASP A 421 14.93 -27.78 22.73
N GLN A 422 15.00 -28.35 21.52
CA GLN A 422 15.18 -29.80 21.30
C GLN A 422 16.64 -30.25 21.41
N GLY A 423 17.58 -29.35 21.71
CA GLY A 423 19.00 -29.65 21.85
C GLY A 423 19.80 -29.60 20.55
N PHE A 424 19.25 -29.04 19.46
CA PHE A 424 19.94 -28.91 18.18
C PHE A 424 20.48 -27.49 17.95
N LYS A 425 21.67 -27.39 17.35
CA LYS A 425 22.28 -26.13 16.93
C LYS A 425 22.21 -25.99 15.41
N VAL A 426 21.40 -25.06 14.94
CA VAL A 426 21.18 -24.74 13.52
C VAL A 426 21.21 -23.22 13.34
N SER A 427 21.72 -22.72 12.21
CA SER A 427 21.56 -21.29 11.90
C SER A 427 20.11 -20.94 11.56
N LYS A 428 19.74 -19.68 11.77
CA LYS A 428 18.41 -19.17 11.43
C LYS A 428 18.07 -19.41 9.95
N GLU A 429 18.99 -19.09 9.05
CA GLU A 429 18.81 -19.23 7.62
C GLU A 429 18.61 -20.70 7.22
N LEU A 430 19.43 -21.61 7.76
CA LEU A 430 19.34 -23.02 7.45
C LEU A 430 18.01 -23.62 7.96
N ALA A 431 17.57 -23.21 9.15
CA ALA A 431 16.30 -23.66 9.72
C ALA A 431 15.11 -23.26 8.84
N VAL A 432 15.05 -21.99 8.40
CA VAL A 432 13.98 -21.49 7.54
C VAL A 432 14.04 -22.12 6.14
N ASP A 433 15.22 -22.15 5.51
CA ASP A 433 15.38 -22.70 4.16
C ASP A 433 14.98 -24.20 4.12
N ALA A 434 15.40 -24.98 5.11
CA ALA A 434 15.05 -26.41 5.21
C ALA A 434 13.55 -26.61 5.47
N LEU A 435 12.96 -25.81 6.35
CA LEU A 435 11.52 -25.86 6.65
C LEU A 435 10.67 -25.54 5.40
N VAL A 436 10.99 -24.45 4.71
CA VAL A 436 10.28 -24.03 3.49
C VAL A 436 10.46 -25.06 2.37
N GLN A 437 11.65 -25.65 2.24
CA GLN A 437 11.91 -26.72 1.27
C GLN A 437 11.00 -27.93 1.51
N VAL A 438 10.91 -28.41 2.75
CA VAL A 438 10.05 -29.56 3.10
C VAL A 438 8.57 -29.22 2.93
N ALA A 439 8.14 -28.01 3.30
CA ALA A 439 6.77 -27.57 3.06
C ALA A 439 6.41 -27.57 1.57
N ARG A 440 7.31 -27.06 0.71
CA ARG A 440 7.12 -26.99 -0.75
C ARG A 440 7.12 -28.35 -1.45
N GLU A 441 7.62 -29.40 -0.81
CA GLU A 441 7.48 -30.79 -1.29
C GLU A 441 6.03 -31.29 -1.14
N HIS A 442 5.21 -30.62 -0.33
CA HIS A 442 3.80 -30.96 -0.07
C HIS A 442 2.87 -29.73 -0.22
N PRO A 443 2.78 -29.14 -1.43
CA PRO A 443 1.93 -27.99 -1.67
C PRO A 443 0.45 -28.38 -1.69
N TYR A 444 -0.42 -27.48 -1.28
CA TYR A 444 -1.86 -27.64 -1.41
C TYR A 444 -2.56 -26.30 -1.57
N ASP A 445 -3.71 -26.31 -2.24
CA ASP A 445 -4.55 -25.13 -2.44
C ASP A 445 -5.89 -25.30 -1.70
N PRO A 446 -6.14 -24.52 -0.62
CA PRO A 446 -7.38 -24.65 0.16
C PRO A 446 -8.64 -24.34 -0.66
N VAL A 447 -8.56 -23.49 -1.69
CA VAL A 447 -9.70 -23.17 -2.55
C VAL A 447 -10.03 -24.38 -3.43
N THR A 448 -9.00 -24.99 -4.03
CA THR A 448 -9.18 -26.18 -4.87
C THR A 448 -9.71 -27.36 -4.04
N LEU A 449 -9.17 -27.59 -2.84
CA LEU A 449 -9.68 -28.63 -1.94
C LEU A 449 -11.14 -28.42 -1.56
N TYR A 450 -11.54 -27.17 -1.26
CA TYR A 450 -12.94 -26.83 -1.00
C TYR A 450 -13.82 -27.12 -2.22
N LEU A 451 -13.42 -26.68 -3.41
CA LEU A 451 -14.16 -26.89 -4.65
C LEU A 451 -14.29 -28.37 -5.02
N GLU A 452 -13.23 -29.15 -4.84
CA GLU A 452 -13.23 -30.60 -5.04
C GLU A 452 -14.16 -31.29 -4.03
N HIS A 453 -14.11 -30.87 -2.77
CA HIS A 453 -14.98 -31.39 -1.73
C HIS A 453 -16.46 -31.16 -2.07
N VAL A 454 -16.87 -29.92 -2.31
CA VAL A 454 -18.30 -29.62 -2.58
C VAL A 454 -18.78 -30.28 -3.87
N ALA A 455 -17.94 -30.39 -4.89
CA ALA A 455 -18.29 -31.10 -6.12
C ALA A 455 -18.48 -32.61 -5.92
N ALA A 456 -17.84 -33.21 -4.90
CA ALA A 456 -17.95 -34.62 -4.59
C ALA A 456 -19.07 -34.94 -3.58
N THR A 457 -19.38 -34.01 -2.67
CA THR A 457 -20.26 -34.27 -1.51
C THR A 457 -21.60 -33.53 -1.56
N VAL A 458 -21.72 -32.48 -2.39
CA VAL A 458 -22.91 -31.61 -2.43
C VAL A 458 -23.58 -31.65 -3.80
N GLN A 459 -24.90 -31.83 -3.81
CA GLN A 459 -25.72 -31.79 -5.03
C GLN A 459 -25.65 -30.39 -5.69
N PRO A 460 -25.41 -30.31 -7.02
CA PRO A 460 -25.38 -29.04 -7.75
C PRO A 460 -26.71 -28.26 -7.67
N ALA A 461 -26.64 -26.95 -7.40
CA ALA A 461 -27.78 -26.03 -7.52
C ALA A 461 -28.04 -25.62 -8.99
N TYR A 462 -29.22 -25.05 -9.26
CA TYR A 462 -29.53 -24.41 -10.54
C TYR A 462 -28.96 -22.98 -10.57
N ILE A 463 -27.87 -22.77 -11.32
CA ILE A 463 -27.17 -21.47 -11.37
C ILE A 463 -27.50 -20.63 -12.63
N ASP A 464 -28.34 -21.13 -13.54
CA ASP A 464 -28.77 -20.41 -14.76
C ASP A 464 -29.80 -19.31 -14.49
N GLY A 465 -30.33 -19.23 -13.27
CA GLY A 465 -31.27 -18.18 -12.83
C GLY A 465 -30.80 -17.46 -11.58
N LEU A 466 -29.50 -17.50 -11.27
CA LEU A 466 -28.99 -17.05 -9.97
C LEU A 466 -29.09 -15.52 -9.78
N ALA A 467 -28.90 -14.74 -10.85
CA ALA A 467 -29.05 -13.29 -10.77
C ALA A 467 -30.54 -12.94 -10.61
N THR A 468 -31.42 -13.61 -11.34
CA THR A 468 -32.87 -13.50 -11.17
C THR A 468 -33.29 -13.86 -9.75
N ALA A 469 -32.81 -14.97 -9.18
CA ALA A 469 -33.19 -15.40 -7.84
C ALA A 469 -32.82 -14.38 -6.73
N TYR A 470 -31.59 -13.89 -6.74
CA TYR A 470 -31.06 -13.09 -5.63
C TYR A 470 -31.03 -11.58 -5.90
N LEU A 471 -30.69 -11.17 -7.11
CA LEU A 471 -30.38 -9.78 -7.46
C LEU A 471 -31.56 -9.08 -8.15
N ARG A 472 -32.32 -9.80 -8.98
CA ARG A 472 -33.36 -9.26 -9.85
C ARG A 472 -34.60 -10.17 -9.91
N PRO A 473 -35.31 -10.42 -8.79
CA PRO A 473 -36.47 -11.32 -8.73
C PRO A 473 -37.61 -10.95 -9.71
N GLY A 474 -37.74 -9.67 -10.09
CA GLY A 474 -38.73 -9.24 -11.07
C GLY A 474 -38.52 -9.83 -12.46
N ASP A 475 -37.28 -10.20 -12.80
CA ASP A 475 -36.94 -10.78 -14.10
C ASP A 475 -37.48 -12.21 -14.27
N ALA A 476 -37.95 -12.85 -13.19
CA ALA A 476 -38.58 -14.17 -13.24
C ALA A 476 -39.79 -14.21 -14.19
N ALA A 477 -40.45 -13.07 -14.41
CA ALA A 477 -41.55 -12.94 -15.37
C ALA A 477 -41.15 -13.23 -16.83
N HIS A 478 -39.85 -13.13 -17.18
CA HIS A 478 -39.36 -13.45 -18.52
C HIS A 478 -39.36 -14.95 -18.83
N GLY A 479 -39.36 -15.81 -17.81
CA GLY A 479 -39.44 -17.27 -17.97
C GLY A 479 -38.22 -17.94 -18.63
N GLN A 480 -37.13 -17.19 -18.87
CA GLN A 480 -35.87 -17.66 -19.42
C GLN A 480 -34.70 -16.93 -18.74
N PRO A 481 -33.49 -17.52 -18.68
CA PRO A 481 -32.29 -16.85 -18.20
C PRO A 481 -32.06 -15.50 -18.88
N THR A 482 -31.75 -14.48 -18.09
CA THR A 482 -31.46 -13.13 -18.59
C THR A 482 -29.98 -12.95 -18.90
N LEU A 483 -29.63 -11.81 -19.52
CA LEU A 483 -28.23 -11.40 -19.67
C LEU A 483 -27.48 -11.43 -18.33
N TYR A 484 -28.13 -10.99 -17.24
CA TYR A 484 -27.52 -10.89 -15.91
C TYR A 484 -27.25 -12.27 -15.30
N ASP A 485 -28.11 -13.25 -15.58
CA ASP A 485 -27.88 -14.65 -15.19
C ASP A 485 -26.67 -15.23 -15.91
N HIS A 486 -26.55 -14.98 -17.22
CA HIS A 486 -25.37 -15.40 -17.99
C HIS A 486 -24.07 -14.75 -17.51
N MET A 487 -24.10 -13.45 -17.17
CA MET A 487 -22.96 -12.75 -16.56
C MET A 487 -22.52 -13.43 -15.26
N LEU A 488 -23.46 -13.63 -14.33
CA LEU A 488 -23.14 -14.20 -13.02
C LEU A 488 -22.66 -15.66 -13.13
N ARG A 489 -23.29 -16.48 -13.99
CA ARG A 489 -22.83 -17.85 -14.28
C ARG A 489 -21.39 -17.85 -14.80
N CYS A 490 -21.09 -17.03 -15.81
CA CYS A 490 -19.74 -16.93 -16.38
C CYS A 490 -18.71 -16.44 -15.35
N THR A 491 -19.11 -15.55 -14.42
CA THR A 491 -18.25 -15.10 -13.31
C THR A 491 -17.92 -16.25 -12.36
N LEU A 492 -18.90 -17.07 -11.96
CA LEU A 492 -18.67 -18.23 -11.11
C LEU A 492 -17.77 -19.28 -11.79
N ILE A 493 -18.03 -19.58 -13.07
CA ILE A 493 -17.18 -20.48 -13.87
C ILE A 493 -15.76 -19.90 -13.98
N GLY A 494 -15.61 -18.58 -14.15
CA GLY A 494 -14.33 -17.88 -14.17
C GLY A 494 -13.55 -18.01 -12.86
N ALA A 495 -14.22 -17.90 -11.71
CA ALA A 495 -13.62 -18.10 -10.40
C ALA A 495 -13.11 -19.53 -10.21
N VAL A 496 -13.94 -20.52 -10.54
CA VAL A 496 -13.56 -21.94 -10.50
C VAL A 496 -12.38 -22.22 -11.42
N ARG A 497 -12.45 -21.75 -12.68
CA ARG A 497 -11.40 -21.96 -13.67
C ARG A 497 -10.07 -21.35 -13.22
N ARG A 498 -10.04 -20.17 -12.61
CA ARG A 498 -8.77 -19.61 -12.07
C ARG A 498 -8.21 -20.37 -10.87
N ALA A 499 -9.05 -21.05 -10.08
CA ALA A 499 -8.57 -21.90 -8.98
C ALA A 499 -7.86 -23.16 -9.51
N PHE A 500 -8.49 -23.88 -10.46
CA PHE A 500 -7.94 -25.10 -11.06
C PHE A 500 -6.86 -24.83 -12.12
N GLU A 501 -6.97 -23.73 -12.85
CA GLU A 501 -6.06 -23.31 -13.94
C GLU A 501 -5.55 -21.88 -13.68
N PRO A 502 -4.63 -21.68 -12.71
CA PRO A 502 -4.12 -20.36 -12.36
C PRO A 502 -3.57 -19.60 -13.57
N GLY A 503 -3.92 -18.32 -13.66
CA GLY A 503 -3.51 -17.44 -14.75
C GLY A 503 -4.37 -17.56 -16.00
N THR A 504 -5.43 -18.37 -16.00
CA THR A 504 -6.38 -18.38 -17.11
C THR A 504 -7.03 -17.02 -17.30
N LYS A 505 -7.25 -16.67 -18.57
CA LYS A 505 -7.82 -15.38 -18.95
C LYS A 505 -9.25 -15.24 -18.41
N HIS A 506 -9.45 -14.17 -17.66
CA HIS A 506 -10.74 -13.68 -17.19
C HIS A 506 -10.60 -12.17 -17.02
N ASP A 507 -10.79 -11.44 -18.13
CA ASP A 507 -10.55 -10.00 -18.24
C ASP A 507 -11.82 -9.16 -18.00
N THR A 508 -12.83 -9.77 -17.38
CA THR A 508 -14.14 -9.22 -17.05
C THR A 508 -14.32 -9.13 -15.54
N THR A 509 -15.03 -8.11 -15.07
CA THR A 509 -15.42 -7.94 -13.67
C THR A 509 -16.93 -7.81 -13.56
N CYS A 510 -17.53 -8.58 -12.64
CA CYS A 510 -18.96 -8.51 -12.36
C CYS A 510 -19.21 -7.47 -11.27
N ILE A 511 -20.06 -6.49 -11.56
CA ILE A 511 -20.33 -5.35 -10.69
C ILE A 511 -21.80 -5.35 -10.32
N LEU A 512 -22.09 -5.36 -9.03
CA LEU A 512 -23.45 -5.15 -8.53
C LEU A 512 -23.69 -3.65 -8.34
N SER A 513 -24.65 -3.09 -9.07
CA SER A 513 -25.04 -1.67 -8.97
C SER A 513 -26.44 -1.55 -8.38
N GLY A 514 -26.69 -0.58 -7.51
CA GLY A 514 -28.02 -0.30 -6.97
C GLY A 514 -27.95 0.37 -5.61
N ASP A 515 -29.08 0.44 -4.91
CA ASP A 515 -29.20 1.22 -3.68
C ASP A 515 -28.22 0.80 -2.57
N GLN A 516 -27.84 1.77 -1.74
CA GLN A 516 -27.14 1.50 -0.49
C GLN A 516 -28.04 0.61 0.40
N GLY A 517 -27.42 -0.26 1.20
CA GLY A 517 -28.17 -1.17 2.08
C GLY A 517 -28.72 -2.42 1.38
N ALA A 518 -28.61 -2.54 0.05
CA ALA A 518 -29.03 -3.74 -0.70
C ALA A 518 -28.21 -5.02 -0.41
N ARG A 519 -27.14 -4.94 0.40
CA ARG A 519 -26.21 -6.05 0.75
C ARG A 519 -25.37 -6.61 -0.41
N LYS A 520 -24.96 -5.75 -1.35
CA LYS A 520 -24.15 -6.12 -2.53
C LYS A 520 -22.76 -6.69 -2.16
N SER A 521 -21.98 -6.01 -1.33
CA SER A 521 -20.70 -6.52 -0.83
C SER A 521 -20.88 -7.81 -0.03
N SER A 522 -21.95 -7.90 0.75
CA SER A 522 -22.27 -9.11 1.51
C SER A 522 -22.61 -10.30 0.62
N PHE A 523 -23.21 -10.09 -0.57
CA PHE A 523 -23.41 -11.16 -1.55
C PHE A 523 -22.07 -11.78 -1.98
N TRP A 524 -21.09 -10.95 -2.34
CA TRP A 524 -19.75 -11.44 -2.71
C TRP A 524 -19.02 -12.06 -1.53
N SER A 525 -19.14 -11.46 -0.34
CA SER A 525 -18.56 -11.98 0.90
C SER A 525 -19.09 -13.37 1.25
N VAL A 526 -20.39 -13.60 1.10
CA VAL A 526 -21.00 -14.92 1.32
C VAL A 526 -20.49 -15.94 0.31
N LEU A 527 -20.44 -15.61 -0.99
CA LEU A 527 -19.94 -16.53 -2.01
C LEU A 527 -18.47 -16.90 -1.79
N GLY A 528 -17.61 -15.90 -1.52
CA GLY A 528 -16.17 -16.13 -1.31
C GLY A 528 -15.85 -16.76 0.05
N GLY A 529 -16.68 -16.53 1.06
CA GLY A 529 -16.50 -17.04 2.42
C GLY A 529 -15.11 -16.71 2.99
N PRO A 530 -14.34 -17.70 3.49
CA PRO A 530 -12.99 -17.45 4.01
C PRO A 530 -11.97 -17.04 2.94
N PHE A 531 -12.32 -17.13 1.64
CA PHE A 531 -11.46 -16.76 0.51
C PHE A 531 -11.85 -15.41 -0.11
N PHE A 532 -12.71 -14.65 0.56
CA PHE A 532 -13.13 -13.31 0.16
C PHE A 532 -12.24 -12.22 0.75
N SER A 533 -12.05 -11.12 0.02
CA SER A 533 -11.48 -9.88 0.54
C SER A 533 -12.04 -8.69 -0.21
N ASP A 534 -12.21 -7.56 0.48
CA ASP A 534 -12.59 -6.24 -0.05
C ASP A 534 -11.50 -5.19 0.18
N SER A 535 -10.33 -5.62 0.68
CA SER A 535 -9.26 -4.75 1.19
C SER A 535 -8.25 -4.30 0.13
N LEU A 536 -8.63 -4.36 -1.15
CA LEU A 536 -7.79 -3.96 -2.27
C LEU A 536 -7.67 -2.43 -2.30
N GLY A 537 -6.45 -1.90 -2.17
CA GLY A 537 -6.16 -0.48 -2.33
C GLY A 537 -6.05 -0.04 -3.79
N ASP A 538 -5.15 0.90 -4.08
CA ASP A 538 -5.03 1.60 -5.37
C ASP A 538 -4.30 0.80 -6.48
N LEU A 539 -4.39 -0.54 -6.45
CA LEU A 539 -3.89 -1.44 -7.52
C LEU A 539 -2.40 -1.33 -7.89
N SER A 540 -1.58 -0.73 -7.04
CA SER A 540 -0.19 -0.38 -7.37
C SER A 540 0.85 -0.81 -6.34
N SER A 541 0.42 -1.27 -5.16
CA SER A 541 1.33 -1.69 -4.10
C SER A 541 1.62 -3.19 -4.14
N LYS A 542 2.80 -3.60 -3.66
CA LYS A 542 3.16 -5.02 -3.49
C LYS A 542 2.21 -5.74 -2.53
N ASP A 543 1.75 -5.03 -1.50
CA ASP A 543 0.83 -5.58 -0.50
C ASP A 543 -0.55 -5.83 -1.11
N ASP A 544 -1.01 -4.97 -2.03
CA ASP A 544 -2.27 -5.19 -2.75
C ASP A 544 -2.18 -6.37 -3.71
N LEU A 545 -1.02 -6.58 -4.36
CA LEU A 545 -0.78 -7.81 -5.12
C LEU A 545 -0.79 -9.04 -4.21
N LEU A 546 -0.18 -8.98 -3.02
CA LEU A 546 -0.23 -10.09 -2.08
C LEU A 546 -1.65 -10.36 -1.59
N LYS A 547 -2.43 -9.32 -1.23
CA LYS A 547 -3.85 -9.45 -0.87
C LYS A 547 -4.66 -10.07 -2.01
N LEU A 548 -4.43 -9.62 -3.26
CA LEU A 548 -5.06 -10.20 -4.43
C LEU A 548 -4.74 -11.69 -4.56
N HIS A 549 -3.46 -12.07 -4.41
CA HIS A 549 -3.04 -13.47 -4.47
C HIS A 549 -3.49 -14.32 -3.29
N ARG A 550 -3.93 -13.69 -2.18
CA ARG A 550 -4.54 -14.30 -1.00
C ARG A 550 -6.07 -14.20 -1.01
N SER A 551 -6.67 -13.89 -2.15
CA SER A 551 -8.12 -13.76 -2.31
C SER A 551 -8.57 -14.54 -3.54
N TRP A 552 -9.62 -15.33 -3.39
CA TRP A 552 -10.25 -16.02 -4.52
C TRP A 552 -11.33 -15.13 -5.15
N ILE A 553 -12.07 -14.40 -4.31
CA ILE A 553 -12.98 -13.34 -4.74
C ILE A 553 -12.49 -12.05 -4.10
N MET A 554 -11.91 -11.17 -4.92
CA MET A 554 -11.51 -9.85 -4.51
C MET A 554 -12.60 -8.86 -4.92
N GLU A 555 -13.40 -8.38 -3.96
CA GLU A 555 -14.25 -7.23 -4.22
C GLU A 555 -13.40 -5.97 -4.30
N TRP A 556 -13.70 -5.16 -5.29
CA TRP A 556 -13.17 -3.84 -5.40
C TRP A 556 -14.20 -2.81 -4.98
N ALA A 557 -14.08 -2.35 -3.73
CA ALA A 557 -14.99 -1.40 -3.11
C ALA A 557 -14.85 0.04 -3.66
N GLU A 558 -13.72 0.37 -4.31
CA GLU A 558 -13.37 1.72 -4.79
C GLU A 558 -13.86 2.02 -6.21
N LEU A 559 -14.82 1.25 -6.75
CA LEU A 559 -15.30 1.43 -8.12
C LEU A 559 -15.95 2.81 -8.35
N ASP A 560 -16.49 3.42 -7.30
CA ASP A 560 -17.06 4.78 -7.33
C ASP A 560 -15.99 5.88 -7.43
N HIS A 561 -14.73 5.56 -7.15
CA HIS A 561 -13.61 6.51 -7.17
C HIS A 561 -12.85 6.53 -8.50
N VAL A 562 -13.35 5.80 -9.50
CA VAL A 562 -12.90 5.91 -10.88
C VAL A 562 -13.35 7.26 -11.44
N THR A 563 -12.45 8.23 -11.44
CA THR A 563 -12.73 9.63 -11.78
C THR A 563 -12.09 10.09 -13.09
N SER A 564 -11.20 9.28 -13.69
CA SER A 564 -10.48 9.66 -14.91
C SER A 564 -10.32 8.52 -15.91
N ARG A 565 -10.20 8.85 -17.19
CA ARG A 565 -9.87 7.87 -18.26
C ARG A 565 -8.54 7.16 -18.01
N LYS A 566 -7.55 7.85 -17.45
CA LYS A 566 -6.25 7.25 -17.09
C LYS A 566 -6.45 6.15 -16.05
N HIS A 567 -7.21 6.45 -14.99
CA HIS A 567 -7.55 5.48 -13.97
C HIS A 567 -8.27 4.29 -14.60
N ALA A 568 -9.36 4.53 -15.36
CA ALA A 568 -10.11 3.48 -16.08
C ALA A 568 -9.24 2.62 -17.03
N GLY A 569 -8.22 3.19 -17.67
CA GLY A 569 -7.24 2.45 -18.47
C GLY A 569 -6.37 1.51 -17.63
N GLN A 570 -5.90 1.96 -16.46
CA GLN A 570 -5.14 1.13 -15.52
C GLN A 570 -5.98 -0.05 -15.02
N ILE A 571 -7.26 0.18 -14.74
CA ILE A 571 -8.22 -0.86 -14.38
C ILE A 571 -8.27 -1.95 -15.44
N LYS A 572 -8.45 -1.56 -16.72
CA LYS A 572 -8.57 -2.52 -17.82
C LYS A 572 -7.31 -3.33 -18.00
N SER A 573 -6.15 -2.68 -17.88
CA SER A 573 -4.85 -3.36 -17.88
C SER A 573 -4.81 -4.37 -16.74
N PHE A 574 -5.16 -3.94 -15.52
CA PHE A 574 -5.16 -4.77 -14.34
C PHE A 574 -6.12 -5.97 -14.46
N LEU A 575 -7.35 -5.80 -14.94
CA LEU A 575 -8.28 -6.91 -15.17
C LEU A 575 -7.75 -7.90 -16.23
N THR A 576 -7.02 -7.40 -17.23
CA THR A 576 -6.47 -8.25 -18.31
C THR A 576 -5.24 -9.04 -17.86
N THR A 577 -4.54 -8.60 -16.80
CA THR A 577 -3.37 -9.29 -16.26
C THR A 577 -3.69 -10.71 -15.79
N GLN A 578 -2.92 -11.68 -16.29
CA GLN A 578 -3.03 -13.10 -15.95
C GLN A 578 -2.10 -13.52 -14.81
N SER A 579 -1.02 -12.77 -14.61
CA SER A 579 0.05 -13.08 -13.67
C SER A 579 0.73 -11.80 -13.21
N ASP A 580 1.16 -11.80 -11.96
CA ASP A 580 1.82 -10.66 -11.34
C ASP A 580 3.26 -11.02 -10.96
N LEU A 581 4.12 -10.00 -10.97
CA LEU A 581 5.50 -10.09 -10.54
C LEU A 581 5.62 -9.50 -9.14
N PHE A 582 5.72 -10.38 -8.14
CA PHE A 582 6.00 -9.95 -6.77
C PHE A 582 6.86 -10.98 -6.05
N ARG A 583 7.41 -10.56 -4.91
CA ARG A 583 8.19 -11.46 -4.05
C ARG A 583 7.23 -12.15 -3.08
N ALA A 584 7.03 -13.45 -3.29
CA ALA A 584 6.28 -14.29 -2.36
C ALA A 584 6.90 -14.27 -0.96
N PRO A 585 6.11 -14.48 0.11
CA PRO A 585 6.66 -14.81 1.43
C PRO A 585 7.66 -15.97 1.30
N TYR A 586 8.75 -15.92 2.08
CA TYR A 586 9.87 -16.86 2.01
C TYR A 586 10.70 -16.83 0.70
N GLY A 587 10.24 -16.14 -0.34
CA GLY A 587 10.98 -15.92 -1.57
C GLY A 587 12.14 -14.92 -1.37
N LYS A 588 13.27 -15.19 -2.02
CA LYS A 588 14.44 -14.28 -2.05
C LYS A 588 14.44 -13.38 -3.30
N ALA A 589 13.71 -13.75 -4.34
CA ALA A 589 13.58 -13.02 -5.60
C ALA A 589 12.12 -12.65 -5.91
N VAL A 590 11.93 -11.74 -6.85
CA VAL A 590 10.63 -11.49 -7.48
C VAL A 590 10.33 -12.67 -8.39
N GLU A 591 9.14 -13.24 -8.27
CA GLU A 591 8.71 -14.42 -9.01
C GLU A 591 7.42 -14.11 -9.76
N HIS A 592 7.23 -14.79 -10.88
CA HIS A 592 6.02 -14.70 -11.68
C HIS A 592 4.95 -15.60 -11.08
N THR A 593 3.88 -15.00 -10.55
CA THR A 593 2.81 -15.75 -9.89
C THR A 593 1.52 -15.62 -10.68
N PRO A 594 0.93 -16.73 -11.17
CA PRO A 594 -0.34 -16.69 -11.88
C PRO A 594 -1.51 -16.38 -10.93
N ARG A 595 -2.48 -15.59 -11.41
CA ARG A 595 -3.66 -15.22 -10.61
C ARG A 595 -4.62 -16.39 -10.41
N ARG A 596 -5.01 -16.63 -9.16
CA ARG A 596 -5.92 -17.71 -8.76
C ARG A 596 -7.36 -17.23 -8.48
N GLY A 597 -7.52 -15.95 -8.18
CA GLY A 597 -8.82 -15.33 -7.90
C GLY A 597 -9.35 -14.46 -9.04
N ILE A 598 -10.61 -14.06 -8.91
CA ILE A 598 -11.27 -13.07 -9.76
C ILE A 598 -11.49 -11.76 -9.02
N ILE A 599 -11.74 -10.70 -9.79
CA ILE A 599 -12.09 -9.39 -9.26
C ILE A 599 -13.58 -9.18 -9.55
N VAL A 600 -14.31 -8.75 -8.54
CA VAL A 600 -15.72 -8.36 -8.60
C VAL A 600 -15.87 -6.96 -8.04
N GLY A 601 -17.05 -6.35 -8.17
CA GLY A 601 -17.29 -5.03 -7.63
C GLY A 601 -18.70 -4.85 -7.10
N SER A 602 -18.86 -3.78 -6.33
CA SER A 602 -20.16 -3.21 -6.04
C SER A 602 -20.09 -1.69 -6.12
N THR A 603 -21.23 -1.06 -6.41
CA THR A 603 -21.34 0.39 -6.52
C THR A 603 -22.73 0.85 -6.08
N ASN A 604 -22.80 2.01 -5.44
CA ASN A 604 -24.07 2.68 -5.14
C ASN A 604 -24.52 3.59 -6.29
N ARG A 605 -23.68 3.81 -7.30
CA ARG A 605 -24.01 4.61 -8.47
C ARG A 605 -24.79 3.77 -9.47
N THR A 606 -25.91 4.31 -9.90
CA THR A 606 -26.77 3.73 -10.94
C THR A 606 -26.43 4.29 -12.32
N GLU A 607 -25.62 5.34 -12.40
CA GLU A 607 -25.13 5.97 -13.63
C GLU A 607 -23.76 6.63 -13.40
N GLY A 608 -23.05 6.96 -14.49
CA GLY A 608 -21.87 7.82 -14.42
C GLY A 608 -20.68 7.29 -13.61
N PHE A 609 -20.42 5.97 -13.61
CA PHE A 609 -19.22 5.38 -12.99
C PHE A 609 -18.27 4.72 -14.00
N LEU A 610 -18.69 4.56 -15.26
CA LEU A 610 -17.80 4.18 -16.35
C LEU A 610 -17.26 5.45 -17.04
N VAL A 611 -15.99 5.78 -16.79
CA VAL A 611 -15.39 7.05 -17.27
C VAL A 611 -14.84 6.98 -18.70
N ASP A 612 -14.61 5.77 -19.22
CA ASP A 612 -13.88 5.57 -20.47
C ASP A 612 -14.79 5.00 -21.57
N ASP A 613 -14.55 5.43 -22.80
CA ASP A 613 -15.40 5.18 -23.98
C ASP A 613 -15.06 3.86 -24.69
N THR A 614 -13.87 3.31 -24.46
CA THR A 614 -13.42 2.05 -25.08
C THR A 614 -13.43 0.87 -24.11
N GLY A 615 -13.71 -0.35 -24.56
CA GLY A 615 -13.47 -1.54 -23.73
C GLY A 615 -14.41 -1.76 -22.54
N ASN A 616 -15.60 -1.14 -22.56
CA ASN A 616 -16.64 -1.31 -21.53
C ASN A 616 -17.21 -2.73 -21.45
N ARG A 617 -17.01 -3.58 -22.46
CA ARG A 617 -17.34 -5.02 -22.42
C ARG A 617 -16.76 -5.80 -21.23
N ARG A 618 -15.73 -5.25 -20.58
CA ARG A 618 -15.06 -5.84 -19.41
C ARG A 618 -15.85 -5.64 -18.11
N PHE A 619 -16.82 -4.74 -18.10
CA PHE A 619 -17.66 -4.46 -16.94
C PHE A 619 -19.02 -5.12 -17.14
N TRP A 620 -19.31 -6.15 -16.36
CA TRP A 620 -20.60 -6.82 -16.35
C TRP A 620 -21.42 -6.25 -15.21
N VAL A 621 -22.16 -5.18 -15.52
CA VAL A 621 -22.98 -4.49 -14.52
C VAL A 621 -24.32 -5.22 -14.38
N ILE A 622 -24.62 -5.68 -13.17
CA ILE A 622 -25.91 -6.22 -12.79
C ILE A 622 -26.60 -5.18 -11.89
N PRO A 623 -27.58 -4.42 -12.42
CA PRO A 623 -28.38 -3.53 -11.60
C PRO A 623 -29.30 -4.36 -10.70
N THR A 624 -29.05 -4.39 -9.39
CA THR A 624 -29.90 -5.08 -8.42
C THR A 624 -31.21 -4.31 -8.25
N THR A 625 -32.34 -5.03 -8.15
CA THR A 625 -33.63 -4.44 -7.75
C THR A 625 -33.85 -4.49 -6.24
N ARG A 626 -32.89 -5.06 -5.50
CA ARG A 626 -32.89 -5.11 -4.03
C ARG A 626 -32.49 -3.77 -3.45
N HIS A 627 -33.03 -3.46 -2.28
CA HIS A 627 -32.84 -2.19 -1.58
C HIS A 627 -32.92 -2.42 -0.07
N GLU A 628 -32.76 -1.39 0.77
CA GLU A 628 -32.67 -1.56 2.22
C GLU A 628 -33.88 -2.26 2.87
N ALA A 629 -35.10 -2.03 2.38
CA ALA A 629 -36.31 -2.66 2.89
C ALA A 629 -36.47 -4.13 2.46
N GLU A 630 -35.92 -4.49 1.30
CA GLU A 630 -35.90 -5.85 0.78
C GLU A 630 -34.49 -6.17 0.24
N PRO A 631 -33.51 -6.39 1.15
CA PRO A 631 -32.12 -6.56 0.76
C PRO A 631 -31.90 -7.94 0.13
N ILE A 632 -30.74 -8.13 -0.51
CA ILE A 632 -30.33 -9.46 -0.98
C ILE A 632 -30.38 -10.46 0.19
N ASP A 633 -31.04 -11.60 -0.01
CA ASP A 633 -31.15 -12.67 0.98
C ASP A 633 -29.82 -13.43 1.12
N THR A 634 -28.93 -12.84 1.91
CA THR A 634 -27.62 -13.41 2.23
C THR A 634 -27.73 -14.66 3.12
N GLY A 635 -28.86 -14.89 3.79
CA GLY A 635 -29.06 -16.04 4.66
C GLY A 635 -29.27 -17.31 3.84
N THR A 636 -30.23 -17.26 2.91
CA THR A 636 -30.46 -18.36 1.97
C THR A 636 -29.25 -18.57 1.07
N LEU A 637 -28.62 -17.49 0.59
CA LEU A 637 -27.39 -17.59 -0.21
C LEU A 637 -26.26 -18.32 0.54
N ALA A 638 -26.11 -18.07 1.84
CA ALA A 638 -25.10 -18.75 2.65
C ALA A 638 -25.40 -20.24 2.82
N ALA A 639 -26.68 -20.61 2.94
CA ALA A 639 -27.09 -22.01 3.00
C ALA A 639 -26.88 -22.76 1.67
N GLU A 640 -27.03 -22.07 0.53
CA GLU A 640 -26.89 -22.66 -0.81
C GLU A 640 -25.49 -22.55 -1.41
N ARG A 641 -24.59 -21.80 -0.76
CA ARG A 641 -23.22 -21.50 -1.24
C ARG A 641 -22.50 -22.73 -1.80
N ASP A 642 -22.47 -23.83 -1.04
CA ASP A 642 -21.74 -25.04 -1.44
C ASP A 642 -22.37 -25.72 -2.66
N ALA A 643 -23.71 -25.70 -2.77
CA ALA A 643 -24.44 -26.23 -3.92
C ALA A 643 -24.23 -25.38 -5.18
N ILE A 644 -24.16 -24.05 -5.04
CA ILE A 644 -23.81 -23.11 -6.11
C ILE A 644 -22.39 -23.39 -6.63
N TRP A 645 -21.42 -23.54 -5.74
CA TRP A 645 -20.04 -23.87 -6.14
C TRP A 645 -19.92 -25.27 -6.74
N SER A 646 -20.64 -26.25 -6.20
CA SER A 646 -20.73 -27.58 -6.81
C SER A 646 -21.19 -27.48 -8.27
N ALA A 647 -22.25 -26.72 -8.55
CA ALA A 647 -22.73 -26.50 -9.91
C ALA A 647 -21.71 -25.79 -10.81
N ALA A 648 -21.03 -24.77 -10.31
CA ALA A 648 -19.99 -24.06 -11.07
C ALA A 648 -18.79 -24.98 -11.41
N VAL A 649 -18.40 -25.89 -10.51
CA VAL A 649 -17.36 -26.90 -10.76
C VAL A 649 -17.79 -27.89 -11.83
N HIS A 650 -19.04 -28.36 -11.78
CA HIS A 650 -19.58 -29.25 -12.82
C HIS A 650 -19.62 -28.57 -14.18
N ALA A 651 -20.08 -27.32 -14.25
CA ALA A 651 -20.08 -26.52 -15.48
C ALA A 651 -18.67 -26.34 -16.06
N HIS A 652 -17.68 -26.02 -15.21
CA HIS A 652 -16.28 -25.91 -15.62
C HIS A 652 -15.75 -27.25 -16.17
N ARG A 653 -15.99 -28.37 -15.47
CA ARG A 653 -15.56 -29.72 -15.90
C ARG A 653 -16.25 -30.17 -17.19
N ALA A 654 -17.47 -29.70 -17.45
CA ALA A 654 -18.18 -29.90 -18.71
C ALA A 654 -17.61 -29.06 -19.86
N GLY A 655 -16.60 -28.22 -19.62
CA GLY A 655 -15.95 -27.40 -20.63
C GLY A 655 -16.68 -26.10 -20.96
N GLU A 656 -17.62 -25.67 -20.12
CA GLU A 656 -18.36 -24.43 -20.38
C GLU A 656 -17.43 -23.19 -20.38
N PRO A 657 -17.73 -22.18 -21.22
CA PRO A 657 -16.94 -20.97 -21.29
C PRO A 657 -17.17 -20.09 -20.04
N ASN A 658 -16.13 -19.34 -19.66
CA ASN A 658 -16.21 -18.27 -18.65
C ASN A 658 -16.38 -16.87 -19.31
N TYR A 659 -16.85 -16.84 -20.55
CA TYR A 659 -17.07 -15.64 -21.35
C TYR A 659 -18.42 -15.71 -22.04
N LEU A 660 -19.02 -14.54 -22.25
CA LEU A 660 -20.31 -14.44 -22.92
C LEU A 660 -20.18 -14.69 -24.44
N PRO A 661 -21.18 -15.32 -25.07
CA PRO A 661 -21.41 -15.27 -26.51
C PRO A 661 -21.40 -13.84 -27.06
N LEU A 662 -21.12 -13.71 -28.37
CA LEU A 662 -20.90 -12.41 -29.02
C LEU A 662 -22.13 -11.50 -28.93
N ASP A 663 -23.32 -12.04 -29.12
CA ASP A 663 -24.61 -11.34 -29.04
C ASP A 663 -24.87 -10.77 -27.64
N LEU A 664 -24.66 -11.58 -26.60
CA LEU A 664 -24.75 -11.12 -25.21
C LEU A 664 -23.66 -10.09 -24.89
N SER A 665 -22.44 -10.28 -25.37
CA SER A 665 -21.36 -9.30 -25.21
C SER A 665 -21.67 -7.95 -25.89
N MET A 666 -22.34 -7.98 -27.04
CA MET A 666 -22.84 -6.76 -27.70
C MET A 666 -23.99 -6.12 -26.91
N GLN A 667 -24.83 -6.91 -26.24
CA GLN A 667 -25.84 -6.38 -25.33
C GLN A 667 -25.21 -5.69 -24.11
N VAL A 668 -24.19 -6.29 -23.48
CA VAL A 668 -23.43 -5.65 -22.40
C VAL A 668 -22.90 -4.28 -22.80
N ASN A 669 -22.29 -4.18 -23.98
CA ASN A 669 -21.75 -2.91 -24.46
C ASN A 669 -22.83 -1.84 -24.61
N ARG A 670 -24.00 -2.20 -25.13
CA ARG A 670 -25.14 -1.28 -25.27
C ARG A 670 -25.67 -0.84 -23.92
N GLU A 671 -25.88 -1.76 -22.97
CA GLU A 671 -26.35 -1.41 -21.62
C GLU A 671 -25.33 -0.54 -20.87
N ASN A 672 -24.03 -0.78 -21.08
CA ASN A 672 -22.97 0.03 -20.47
C ASN A 672 -22.91 1.48 -20.94
N GLU A 673 -23.56 1.85 -22.05
CA GLU A 673 -23.70 3.26 -22.46
C GLU A 673 -24.45 4.07 -21.38
N ALA A 674 -25.42 3.48 -20.70
CA ALA A 674 -26.19 4.14 -19.64
C ALA A 674 -25.35 4.43 -18.38
N TYR A 675 -24.25 3.70 -18.16
CA TYR A 675 -23.38 3.88 -17.00
C TYR A 675 -22.20 4.83 -17.27
N GLN A 676 -22.09 5.38 -18.49
CA GLN A 676 -20.99 6.26 -18.84
C GLN A 676 -21.14 7.66 -18.23
N VAL A 677 -20.02 8.26 -17.81
CA VAL A 677 -20.00 9.65 -17.37
C VAL A 677 -20.30 10.55 -18.57
N SER A 678 -21.48 11.19 -18.57
CA SER A 678 -21.78 12.23 -19.57
C SER A 678 -20.85 13.42 -19.37
N ASN A 679 -20.22 13.88 -20.45
CA ASN A 679 -19.36 15.06 -20.40
C ASN A 679 -20.19 16.30 -20.04
N PRO A 680 -19.83 17.09 -19.01
CA PRO A 680 -20.64 18.23 -18.56
C PRO A 680 -20.76 19.32 -19.63
N TRP A 681 -19.88 19.34 -20.64
CA TRP A 681 -19.96 20.28 -21.76
C TRP A 681 -20.88 19.83 -22.88
N ARG A 682 -21.37 18.58 -22.84
CA ARG A 682 -22.20 18.02 -23.90
C ARG A 682 -23.51 18.79 -24.06
N GLU A 683 -24.29 18.94 -22.99
CA GLU A 683 -25.59 19.63 -23.07
C GLU A 683 -25.45 21.11 -23.49
N PRO A 684 -24.52 21.91 -22.92
CA PRO A 684 -24.31 23.28 -23.40
C PRO A 684 -23.92 23.36 -24.88
N ILE A 685 -23.10 22.43 -25.37
CA ILE A 685 -22.70 22.38 -26.79
C ILE A 685 -23.89 21.98 -27.66
N GLU A 686 -24.64 20.94 -27.30
CA GLU A 686 -25.83 20.52 -28.06
C GLU A 686 -26.90 21.61 -28.10
N ALA A 687 -27.14 22.30 -26.98
CA ALA A 687 -28.05 23.44 -26.91
C ALA A 687 -27.58 24.60 -27.80
N TRP A 688 -26.28 24.92 -27.79
CA TRP A 688 -25.70 25.95 -28.65
C TRP A 688 -25.83 25.58 -30.14
N LEU A 689 -25.60 24.31 -30.49
CA LEU A 689 -25.73 23.80 -31.87
C LEU A 689 -27.18 23.79 -32.36
N ARG A 690 -28.15 23.53 -31.48
CA ARG A 690 -29.60 23.56 -31.78
C ARG A 690 -30.14 24.97 -32.00
N SER A 691 -29.43 26.01 -31.55
CA SER A 691 -29.87 27.40 -31.71
C SER A 691 -29.82 27.85 -33.19
N PRO A 692 -30.94 28.28 -33.79
CA PRO A 692 -31.00 28.70 -35.20
C PRO A 692 -30.02 29.83 -35.55
N ALA A 693 -29.69 30.70 -34.58
CA ALA A 693 -28.73 31.78 -34.76
C ALA A 693 -27.31 31.31 -35.11
N ASN A 694 -26.99 30.03 -34.85
CA ASN A 694 -25.65 29.47 -35.01
C ASN A 694 -25.48 28.61 -36.27
N PHE A 695 -26.53 28.30 -37.02
CA PHE A 695 -26.50 27.33 -38.13
C PHE A 695 -25.54 27.67 -39.27
N HIS A 696 -25.26 28.96 -39.49
CA HIS A 696 -24.38 29.42 -40.59
C HIS A 696 -22.97 29.79 -40.12
N ARG A 697 -22.65 29.57 -38.84
CA ARG A 697 -21.36 29.95 -38.28
C ARG A 697 -20.29 28.92 -38.60
N VAL A 698 -19.05 29.40 -38.71
CA VAL A 698 -17.89 28.51 -38.80
C VAL A 698 -17.56 28.02 -37.40
N ILE A 699 -17.82 26.75 -37.13
CA ILE A 699 -17.72 26.18 -35.79
C ILE A 699 -16.30 25.66 -35.56
N THR A 700 -15.60 26.17 -34.55
CA THR A 700 -14.30 25.65 -34.11
C THR A 700 -14.36 25.17 -32.65
N SER A 701 -13.30 24.51 -32.18
CA SER A 701 -13.28 24.04 -30.79
C SER A 701 -13.21 25.24 -29.82
N GLU A 702 -12.45 26.27 -30.17
CA GLU A 702 -12.32 27.53 -29.44
C GLU A 702 -13.63 28.31 -29.38
N LEU A 703 -14.40 28.32 -30.47
CA LEU A 703 -15.71 28.96 -30.51
C LEU A 703 -16.65 28.30 -29.49
N LEU A 704 -16.77 26.97 -29.54
CA LEU A 704 -17.64 26.23 -28.63
C LEU A 704 -17.18 26.35 -27.18
N LEU A 705 -15.86 26.34 -26.92
CA LEU A 705 -15.34 26.60 -25.58
C LEU A 705 -15.73 27.98 -25.06
N THR A 706 -15.70 28.99 -25.92
CA THR A 706 -15.97 30.38 -25.54
C THR A 706 -17.46 30.63 -25.35
N GLU A 707 -18.30 30.14 -26.26
CA GLU A 707 -19.71 30.55 -26.34
C GLU A 707 -20.70 29.51 -25.83
N ALA A 708 -20.38 28.21 -25.93
CA ALA A 708 -21.23 27.16 -25.40
C ALA A 708 -20.82 26.79 -23.96
N VAL A 709 -19.52 26.60 -23.74
CA VAL A 709 -18.97 26.20 -22.42
C VAL A 709 -18.67 27.40 -21.53
N LEU A 710 -18.63 28.61 -22.08
CA LEU A 710 -18.33 29.86 -21.37
C LEU A 710 -16.94 29.88 -20.70
N LYS A 711 -15.97 29.17 -21.27
CA LYS A 711 -14.57 29.13 -20.80
C LYS A 711 -13.76 30.28 -21.39
N PRO A 712 -13.19 31.20 -20.58
CA PRO A 712 -12.42 32.33 -21.09
C PRO A 712 -11.23 31.90 -21.94
N ILE A 713 -10.94 32.62 -23.03
CA ILE A 713 -9.87 32.29 -24.01
C ILE A 713 -8.52 32.03 -23.32
N GLY A 714 -8.14 32.84 -22.33
CA GLY A 714 -6.88 32.68 -21.59
C GLY A 714 -6.78 31.42 -20.72
N GLN A 715 -7.89 30.73 -20.50
CA GLN A 715 -7.96 29.46 -19.74
C GLN A 715 -8.21 28.25 -20.64
N GLN A 716 -8.35 28.45 -21.95
CA GLN A 716 -8.55 27.35 -22.89
C GLN A 716 -7.22 26.63 -23.16
N THR A 717 -7.25 25.33 -22.95
CA THR A 717 -6.11 24.43 -23.15
C THR A 717 -6.35 23.52 -24.35
N ARG A 718 -5.28 22.89 -24.84
CA ARG A 718 -5.39 21.88 -25.91
C ARG A 718 -6.24 20.67 -25.48
N ALA A 719 -6.23 20.32 -24.19
CA ALA A 719 -7.08 19.26 -23.65
C ALA A 719 -8.57 19.62 -23.77
N ASP A 720 -8.93 20.87 -23.49
CA ASP A 720 -10.31 21.34 -23.64
C ASP A 720 -10.78 21.26 -25.10
N GLN A 721 -9.91 21.65 -26.05
CA GLN A 721 -10.22 21.56 -27.49
C GLN A 721 -10.39 20.12 -27.97
N MET A 722 -9.62 19.18 -27.40
CA MET A 722 -9.78 17.75 -27.67
C MET A 722 -11.11 17.23 -27.12
N GLN A 723 -11.50 17.65 -25.93
CA GLN A 723 -12.76 17.27 -25.29
C GLN A 723 -13.98 17.73 -26.11
N VAL A 724 -13.98 18.98 -26.60
CA VAL A 724 -14.99 19.47 -27.57
C VAL A 724 -14.94 18.66 -28.88
N GLY A 725 -13.75 18.31 -29.35
CA GLY A 725 -13.58 17.45 -30.52
C GLY A 725 -14.27 16.09 -30.41
N ASN A 726 -14.22 15.47 -29.23
CA ASN A 726 -14.87 14.19 -28.97
C ASN A 726 -16.40 14.34 -28.90
N ILE A 727 -16.90 15.32 -28.14
CA ILE A 727 -18.34 15.63 -28.05
C ILE A 727 -18.92 15.83 -29.44
N MET A 728 -18.29 16.67 -30.27
CA MET A 728 -18.75 16.94 -31.63
C MET A 728 -18.82 15.67 -32.50
N ARG A 729 -17.86 14.76 -32.35
CA ARG A 729 -17.88 13.48 -33.08
C ARG A 729 -19.03 12.59 -32.62
N GLU A 730 -19.26 12.50 -31.31
CA GLU A 730 -20.34 11.72 -30.70
C GLU A 730 -21.72 12.23 -31.14
N VAL A 731 -21.89 13.55 -31.27
CA VAL A 731 -23.15 14.15 -31.77
C VAL A 731 -23.25 14.18 -33.31
N GLY A 732 -22.36 13.49 -34.02
CA GLY A 732 -22.45 13.28 -35.47
C GLY A 732 -21.79 14.35 -36.35
N TRP A 733 -20.93 15.21 -35.81
CA TRP A 733 -20.19 16.22 -36.56
C TRP A 733 -18.76 15.76 -36.92
N ALA A 734 -18.29 16.13 -38.12
CA ALA A 734 -16.95 15.84 -38.61
C ALA A 734 -16.03 17.08 -38.60
N LYS A 735 -14.71 16.88 -38.71
CA LYS A 735 -13.69 17.94 -38.70
C LYS A 735 -12.97 18.04 -40.04
N ARG A 736 -12.74 19.25 -40.54
CA ARG A 736 -11.90 19.53 -41.73
C ARG A 736 -11.03 20.77 -41.52
N ARG A 737 -9.96 20.95 -42.31
CA ARG A 737 -9.19 22.20 -42.32
C ARG A 737 -9.85 23.20 -43.25
N ALA A 738 -10.03 24.43 -42.78
CA ALA A 738 -10.52 25.55 -43.57
C ALA A 738 -9.79 26.84 -43.18
N THR A 739 -9.66 27.77 -44.12
CA THR A 739 -9.11 29.10 -43.84
C THR A 739 -10.16 29.95 -43.15
N VAL A 740 -9.87 30.41 -41.93
CA VAL A 740 -10.72 31.27 -41.11
C VAL A 740 -9.87 32.47 -40.69
N GLU A 741 -10.30 33.68 -41.03
CA GLU A 741 -9.57 34.94 -40.74
C GLU A 741 -8.11 34.91 -41.23
N GLY A 742 -7.88 34.38 -42.44
CA GLY A 742 -6.55 34.30 -43.05
C GLY A 742 -5.62 33.23 -42.45
N ARG A 743 -6.10 32.38 -41.53
CA ARG A 743 -5.32 31.27 -40.94
C ARG A 743 -6.00 29.92 -41.13
N LEU A 744 -5.22 28.87 -41.34
CA LEU A 744 -5.75 27.51 -41.49
C LEU A 744 -6.17 26.96 -40.11
N LYS A 745 -7.48 26.77 -39.88
CA LYS A 745 -8.04 26.25 -38.62
C LYS A 745 -8.81 24.95 -38.86
N TRP A 746 -8.97 24.15 -37.82
CA TRP A 746 -9.87 22.99 -37.83
C TRP A 746 -11.30 23.46 -37.54
N VAL A 747 -12.21 23.16 -38.45
CA VAL A 747 -13.64 23.53 -38.36
C VAL A 747 -14.50 22.28 -38.33
N PHE A 748 -15.61 22.33 -37.60
CA PHE A 748 -16.62 21.29 -37.57
C PHE A 748 -17.67 21.51 -38.65
N PHE A 749 -18.18 20.42 -39.22
CA PHE A 749 -19.28 20.42 -40.17
C PHE A 749 -20.12 19.16 -39.99
N GLN A 750 -21.41 19.23 -40.28
CA GLN A 750 -22.26 18.06 -40.29
C GLN A 750 -22.07 17.34 -41.65
N PRO A 751 -21.62 16.07 -41.67
CA PRO A 751 -21.63 15.29 -42.90
C PRO A 751 -23.07 15.17 -43.39
N ARG A 752 -23.28 15.39 -44.69
CA ARG A 752 -24.59 15.19 -45.33
C ARG A 752 -24.93 13.72 -45.44
#